data_AF-A0A972KSQ8-F1
#
_entry.id   AF-A0A972KSQ8-F1
#
_cell.length_a   1.000
_cell.length_b   1.000
_cell.length_c   1.000
_cell.angle_alpha   90.00
_cell.angle_beta   90.00
_cell.angle_gamma   90.00
#
_symmetry.space_group_name_H-M   'P 1'
#
loop_
_entity.id
_entity.type
_entity.pdbx_description
1 polymer ?
#
loop_
_entity_poly.entity_id
_entity_poly.type
_entity_poly.pdbx_seq_one_letter_code
_entity_poly.pdbx_strand_id
1 'polypeptide(L)'
;MKEILIHRINRVRNWYRHGRRPARFLKYFFTILILLLILVGASAEFTSRPQFCPTCHYMETFYNSWRQSAHNNVSCVKCHFEPGLAGTVRGKLEGLVQVVKYVSQAYRKSKPWAEIPDASCLQSGCHRERLLHGDVTFKGVHFNHRPHLEQMRRGKKLRCTSCHSQIVQGEHITVTESTCFLCHFKKDPTLNPIYDYKYKTEQVLFRKKERAQLKRMSNCKTCHNWKKVPESVRKEFRYDHTSVIKRDLGCYECHTNVISGEGEVPKTQCFKCHFEDERLERYDDHTLIHEKHITENKIECENCHFPIVHRVKKVDPSQPPDCNSCHPGTHEGQVKLFAGTGGEDVKSMPNPMHEAGINCRGCHIFHTENMVNHTETYKASGSSCDHCHGSGYQRLLQEWTTAAKSQMRVLDKVYRMVTSRVRARGNAEVQHLISNAKNNIELVRWGKSIHNIQYSNSLMISAYNDLKKAADLARVKLRFPKLMNLEQTIPSACVSCHTGIITISKEKYGLMFPHKKHVYEKKIPCSTCHSNRRKHGELILRREDCMNCHHKAFPSQTGIKCATCHQTQVAVFSGNVADPQEPSMKSEAGLSCEDCHLTEKGKVIRATGFTCAKCHDEGYGDVLHDWQDEVQGAMKKLRQILTSLKKKDAQKYARVIADAEKVLTTFANDRSRGAHNPDYFSSQAEKLIARMKELSGS
;
A
#
# COMPACT_ATOMS: atom_id res chain seq x y z
N MET A 1 126.23 -0.62 -0.84
CA MET A 1 125.06 -1.23 -0.16
C MET A 1 124.24 -0.26 0.74
N LYS A 2 124.62 1.02 0.91
CA LYS A 2 123.85 2.01 1.71
C LYS A 2 122.92 2.93 0.90
N GLU A 3 123.10 3.08 -0.41
CA GLU A 3 122.25 3.97 -1.23
C GLU A 3 120.91 3.35 -1.69
N ILE A 4 120.82 2.03 -1.77
CA ILE A 4 119.61 1.35 -2.23
C ILE A 4 118.50 1.35 -1.14
N LEU A 5 118.88 1.49 0.13
CA LEU A 5 117.94 1.48 1.25
C LEU A 5 117.22 2.83 1.44
N ILE A 6 117.91 3.95 1.18
CA ILE A 6 117.34 5.31 1.33
C ILE A 6 116.31 5.60 0.23
N HIS A 7 116.52 5.06 -0.98
CA HIS A 7 115.61 5.29 -2.10
C HIS A 7 114.30 4.48 -2.00
N ARG A 8 114.29 3.35 -1.26
CA ARG A 8 113.09 2.55 -1.00
C ARG A 8 112.19 3.16 0.09
N ILE A 9 112.77 3.78 1.13
CA ILE A 9 112.02 4.40 2.23
C ILE A 9 111.28 5.68 1.75
N ASN A 10 111.90 6.48 0.89
CA ASN A 10 111.27 7.69 0.33
C ASN A 10 110.14 7.39 -0.67
N ARG A 11 110.18 6.23 -1.35
CA ARG A 11 109.13 5.82 -2.31
C ARG A 11 107.85 5.34 -1.60
N VAL A 12 107.98 4.65 -0.46
CA VAL A 12 106.83 4.24 0.37
C VAL A 12 106.21 5.45 1.11
N ARG A 13 107.03 6.41 1.56
CA ARG A 13 106.53 7.64 2.22
C ARG A 13 105.73 8.55 1.27
N ASN A 14 106.09 8.60 -0.01
CA ASN A 14 105.34 9.35 -1.03
C ASN A 14 104.07 8.62 -1.53
N TRP A 15 104.05 7.28 -1.54
CA TRP A 15 102.86 6.50 -1.90
C TRP A 15 101.73 6.63 -0.84
N TYR A 16 102.08 6.66 0.45
CA TYR A 16 101.12 6.89 1.54
C TYR A 16 100.51 8.31 1.54
N ARG A 17 101.21 9.30 0.96
CA ARG A 17 100.71 10.68 0.83
C ARG A 17 99.75 10.86 -0.36
N HIS A 18 99.84 10.05 -1.41
CA HIS A 18 99.01 10.16 -2.63
C HIS A 18 97.90 9.09 -2.73
N GLY A 19 97.99 7.95 -2.02
CA GLY A 19 96.94 6.91 -1.97
C GLY A 19 95.67 7.29 -1.18
N ARG A 20 95.68 8.39 -0.41
CA ARG A 20 94.49 8.88 0.33
C ARG A 20 93.54 9.75 -0.51
N ARG A 21 93.89 10.09 -1.74
CA ARG A 21 93.06 10.96 -2.62
C ARG A 21 91.92 10.20 -3.33
N PRO A 22 92.12 9.02 -3.94
CA PRO A 22 91.00 8.26 -4.53
C PRO A 22 90.04 7.73 -3.47
N ALA A 23 90.53 7.26 -2.31
CA ALA A 23 89.67 6.82 -1.21
C ALA A 23 88.82 7.95 -0.58
N ARG A 24 89.32 9.19 -0.58
CA ARG A 24 88.54 10.36 -0.17
C ARG A 24 87.53 10.77 -1.24
N PHE A 25 87.91 10.73 -2.52
CA PHE A 25 87.00 11.01 -3.63
C PHE A 25 85.84 10.02 -3.71
N LEU A 26 86.10 8.71 -3.60
CA LEU A 26 85.05 7.70 -3.52
C LEU A 26 84.16 7.90 -2.29
N LYS A 27 84.72 8.23 -1.12
CA LYS A 27 83.93 8.56 0.08
C LYS A 27 83.03 9.77 -0.16
N TYR A 28 83.54 10.88 -0.68
CA TYR A 28 82.72 12.06 -1.00
C TYR A 28 81.66 11.76 -2.05
N PHE A 29 81.99 10.98 -3.10
CA PHE A 29 81.05 10.55 -4.12
C PHE A 29 79.90 9.72 -3.52
N PHE A 30 80.20 8.72 -2.70
CA PHE A 30 79.18 7.91 -2.04
C PHE A 30 78.38 8.72 -1.02
N THR A 31 79.00 9.63 -0.25
CA THR A 31 78.27 10.52 0.66
C THR A 31 77.32 11.45 -0.10
N ILE A 32 77.76 12.04 -1.22
CA ILE A 32 76.92 12.89 -2.07
C ILE A 32 75.81 12.06 -2.71
N LEU A 33 76.10 10.85 -3.19
CA LEU A 33 75.10 9.95 -3.75
C LEU A 33 74.03 9.57 -2.72
N ILE A 34 74.44 9.23 -1.49
CA ILE A 34 73.52 8.93 -0.39
C ILE A 34 72.69 10.16 -0.03
N LEU A 35 73.30 11.34 0.09
CA LEU A 35 72.57 12.59 0.35
C LEU A 35 71.58 12.91 -0.78
N LEU A 36 71.96 12.69 -2.04
CA LEU A 36 71.09 12.84 -3.20
C LEU A 36 69.92 11.85 -3.14
N LEU A 37 70.16 10.58 -2.82
CA LEU A 37 69.11 9.57 -2.67
C LEU A 37 68.16 9.88 -1.52
N ILE A 38 68.67 10.37 -0.39
CA ILE A 38 67.87 10.84 0.74
C ILE A 38 67.03 12.05 0.31
N LEU A 39 67.62 13.01 -0.38
CA LEU A 39 66.91 14.19 -0.88
C LEU A 39 65.80 13.80 -1.87
N VAL A 40 66.11 12.95 -2.84
CA VAL A 40 65.13 12.44 -3.82
C VAL A 40 64.01 11.67 -3.11
N GLY A 41 64.35 10.82 -2.14
CA GLY A 41 63.36 10.10 -1.33
C GLY A 41 62.48 11.03 -0.49
N ALA A 42 63.06 12.01 0.18
CA ALA A 42 62.35 13.00 0.98
C ALA A 42 61.45 13.89 0.12
N SER A 43 61.94 14.35 -1.04
CA SER A 43 61.14 15.09 -2.03
C SER A 43 60.02 14.21 -2.60
N ALA A 44 60.29 12.94 -2.89
CA ALA A 44 59.28 12.00 -3.36
C ALA A 44 58.16 11.80 -2.32
N GLU A 45 58.48 11.73 -1.03
CA GLU A 45 57.50 11.59 0.05
C GLU A 45 56.73 12.90 0.30
N PHE A 46 57.42 14.04 0.29
CA PHE A 46 56.80 15.35 0.48
C PHE A 46 55.80 15.67 -0.64
N THR A 47 56.18 15.41 -1.89
CA THR A 47 55.34 15.63 -3.08
C THR A 47 54.15 14.66 -3.18
N SER A 48 54.16 13.57 -2.40
CA SER A 48 53.07 12.60 -2.33
C SER A 48 51.99 12.95 -1.30
N ARG A 49 52.10 14.09 -0.60
CA ARG A 49 51.12 14.54 0.39
C ARG A 49 49.91 15.19 -0.30
N PRO A 50 48.66 14.94 0.16
CA PRO A 50 47.46 15.52 -0.45
C PRO A 50 47.48 17.05 -0.57
N GLN A 51 47.99 17.73 0.46
CA GLN A 51 48.12 19.19 0.50
C GLN A 51 49.11 19.78 -0.52
N PHE A 52 50.00 18.96 -1.08
CA PHE A 52 50.95 19.40 -2.11
C PHE A 52 50.32 19.39 -3.51
N CYS A 53 49.39 18.49 -3.80
CA CYS A 53 48.78 18.36 -5.12
C CYS A 53 48.15 19.66 -5.70
N PRO A 54 47.44 20.51 -4.93
CA PRO A 54 46.87 21.75 -5.46
C PRO A 54 47.89 22.83 -5.82
N THR A 55 49.19 22.68 -5.51
CA THR A 55 50.16 23.77 -5.67
C THR A 55 50.72 23.91 -7.09
N CYS A 56 50.55 22.90 -7.96
CA CYS A 56 51.22 22.88 -9.28
C CYS A 56 50.27 22.81 -10.48
N HIS A 57 49.09 22.22 -10.33
CA HIS A 57 48.11 22.05 -11.43
C HIS A 57 46.68 22.04 -10.90
N TYR A 58 45.69 21.93 -11.80
CA TYR A 58 44.25 21.99 -11.50
C TYR A 58 43.76 20.83 -10.60
N MET A 59 44.02 20.91 -9.30
CA MET A 59 43.72 19.87 -8.30
C MET A 59 42.89 20.35 -7.11
N GLU A 60 42.67 21.66 -6.95
CA GLU A 60 41.97 22.23 -5.79
C GLU A 60 40.56 21.65 -5.59
N THR A 61 39.77 21.54 -6.66
CA THR A 61 38.42 20.95 -6.59
C THR A 61 38.44 19.49 -6.15
N PHE A 62 39.41 18.71 -6.63
CA PHE A 62 39.56 17.29 -6.29
C PHE A 62 40.10 17.09 -4.87
N TYR A 63 40.99 17.97 -4.41
CA TYR A 63 41.45 17.99 -3.03
C TYR A 63 40.29 18.30 -2.07
N ASN A 64 39.45 19.28 -2.42
CA ASN A 64 38.29 19.64 -1.62
C ASN A 64 37.25 18.51 -1.56
N SER A 65 36.98 17.81 -2.67
CA SER A 65 36.07 16.65 -2.66
C SER A 65 36.65 15.48 -1.87
N TRP A 66 37.95 15.20 -1.98
CA TRP A 66 38.64 14.21 -1.16
C TRP A 66 38.52 14.53 0.34
N ARG A 67 38.75 15.79 0.73
CA ARG A 67 38.69 16.26 2.13
C ARG A 67 37.32 16.00 2.79
N GLN A 68 36.24 16.08 2.01
CA GLN A 68 34.87 15.85 2.47
C GLN A 68 34.42 14.39 2.33
N SER A 69 35.23 13.54 1.71
CA SER A 69 34.90 12.14 1.46
C SER A 69 35.19 11.23 2.66
N ALA A 70 34.67 10.00 2.60
CA ALA A 70 34.99 8.94 3.57
C ALA A 70 36.48 8.52 3.53
N HIS A 71 37.22 8.90 2.49
CA HIS A 71 38.64 8.58 2.30
C HIS A 71 39.58 9.74 2.65
N ASN A 72 39.10 10.77 3.35
CA ASN A 72 39.89 11.97 3.70
C ASN A 72 41.13 11.72 4.60
N ASN A 73 41.29 10.51 5.13
CA ASN A 73 42.46 10.07 5.89
C ASN A 73 43.44 9.21 5.07
N VAL A 74 43.16 8.98 3.78
CA VAL A 74 43.99 8.19 2.86
C VAL A 74 44.67 9.12 1.86
N SER A 75 46.00 9.04 1.75
CA SER A 75 46.73 9.86 0.76
C SER A 75 46.31 9.54 -0.67
N CYS A 76 46.19 10.56 -1.52
CA CYS A 76 45.79 10.44 -2.93
C CYS A 76 46.63 9.41 -3.68
N VAL A 77 47.95 9.39 -3.45
CA VAL A 77 48.88 8.49 -4.16
C VAL A 77 48.68 7.02 -3.81
N LYS A 78 48.11 6.69 -2.64
CA LYS A 78 47.83 5.28 -2.29
C LYS A 78 46.82 4.64 -3.23
N CYS A 79 45.91 5.44 -3.79
CA CYS A 79 44.92 4.97 -4.75
C CYS A 79 45.36 5.22 -6.19
N HIS A 80 45.89 6.41 -6.48
CA HIS A 80 46.22 6.84 -7.84
C HIS A 80 47.55 6.30 -8.37
N PHE A 81 48.46 5.83 -7.51
CA PHE A 81 49.66 5.12 -7.95
C PHE A 81 49.43 3.62 -7.76
N GLU A 82 49.70 2.85 -8.81
CA GLU A 82 49.67 1.41 -8.71
C GLU A 82 50.68 0.93 -7.65
N PRO A 83 50.31 -0.01 -6.76
CA PRO A 83 51.21 -0.46 -5.71
C PRO A 83 52.51 -1.03 -6.29
N GLY A 84 53.63 -0.59 -5.74
CA GLY A 84 54.98 -0.99 -6.17
C GLY A 84 55.84 0.18 -6.66
N LEU A 85 57.13 -0.09 -6.85
CA LEU A 85 58.10 0.93 -7.26
C LEU A 85 57.83 1.45 -8.68
N ALA A 86 57.50 0.55 -9.61
CA ALA A 86 57.20 0.90 -11.00
C ALA A 86 55.98 1.84 -11.10
N GLY A 87 54.91 1.55 -10.37
CA GLY A 87 53.71 2.38 -10.32
C GLY A 87 53.96 3.75 -9.71
N THR A 88 54.80 3.84 -8.67
CA THR A 88 55.20 5.11 -8.07
C THR A 88 56.01 5.98 -9.04
N VAL A 89 56.95 5.39 -9.78
CA VAL A 89 57.74 6.11 -10.80
C VAL A 89 56.83 6.60 -11.93
N ARG A 90 55.96 5.71 -12.45
CA ARG A 90 55.00 6.04 -13.50
C ARG A 90 54.07 7.18 -13.08
N GLY A 91 53.47 7.09 -11.91
CA GLY A 91 52.55 8.12 -11.41
C GLY A 91 53.22 9.48 -11.23
N LYS A 92 54.50 9.52 -10.84
CA LYS A 92 55.27 10.77 -10.77
C LYS A 92 55.58 11.35 -12.17
N LEU A 93 55.93 10.51 -13.14
CA LEU A 93 56.12 10.96 -14.53
C LEU A 93 54.81 11.49 -15.14
N GLU A 94 53.68 10.81 -14.91
CA GLU A 94 52.36 11.25 -15.35
C GLU A 94 51.97 12.59 -14.70
N GLY A 95 52.28 12.78 -13.42
CA GLY A 95 52.11 14.06 -12.72
C GLY A 95 52.87 15.21 -13.38
N LEU A 96 54.12 14.98 -13.81
CA LEU A 96 54.89 15.98 -14.57
C LEU A 96 54.21 16.34 -15.89
N VAL A 97 53.67 15.36 -16.61
CA VAL A 97 52.90 15.60 -17.85
C VAL A 97 51.67 16.46 -17.58
N GLN A 98 50.99 16.27 -16.45
CA GLN A 98 49.83 17.09 -16.08
C GLN A 98 50.22 18.55 -15.80
N VAL A 99 51.37 18.80 -15.18
CA VAL A 99 51.89 20.16 -14.99
C VAL A 99 52.19 20.81 -16.35
N VAL A 100 52.81 20.08 -17.27
CA VAL A 100 53.04 20.58 -18.65
C VAL A 100 51.71 20.90 -19.34
N LYS A 101 50.70 20.03 -19.23
CA LYS A 101 49.34 20.26 -19.77
C LYS A 101 48.63 21.46 -19.12
N TYR A 102 48.88 21.71 -17.84
CA TYR A 102 48.35 22.86 -17.13
C TYR A 102 48.96 24.18 -17.64
N VAL A 103 50.29 24.24 -17.71
CA VAL A 103 51.04 25.42 -18.19
C VAL A 103 50.71 25.73 -19.66
N SER A 104 50.65 24.70 -20.51
CA SER A 104 50.28 24.83 -21.93
C SER A 104 48.78 25.08 -22.18
N GLN A 105 47.96 25.15 -21.11
CA GLN A 105 46.50 25.27 -21.18
C GLN A 105 45.78 24.14 -21.94
N ALA A 106 46.48 23.06 -22.29
CA ALA A 106 45.90 21.89 -22.96
C ALA A 106 44.82 21.19 -22.12
N TYR A 107 44.84 21.37 -20.80
CA TYR A 107 43.80 20.87 -19.89
C TYR A 107 42.40 21.44 -20.17
N ARG A 108 42.28 22.61 -20.83
CA ARG A 108 40.97 23.19 -21.19
C ARG A 108 40.23 22.39 -22.26
N LYS A 109 40.96 21.57 -23.05
CA LYS A 109 40.40 20.77 -24.15
C LYS A 109 40.06 19.33 -23.77
N SER A 110 40.54 18.82 -22.65
CA SER A 110 40.28 17.44 -22.21
C SER A 110 40.12 17.39 -20.70
N LYS A 111 39.06 16.72 -20.22
CA LYS A 111 38.85 16.56 -18.78
C LYS A 111 39.94 15.67 -18.20
N PRO A 112 40.57 16.05 -17.06
CA PRO A 112 41.46 15.16 -16.33
C PRO A 112 40.70 13.89 -15.92
N TRP A 113 41.25 12.73 -16.26
CA TRP A 113 40.71 11.43 -15.89
C TRP A 113 41.82 10.60 -15.24
N ALA A 114 41.43 9.73 -14.31
CA ALA A 114 42.36 8.83 -13.65
C ALA A 114 41.73 7.45 -13.54
N GLU A 115 42.53 6.43 -13.83
CA GLU A 115 42.18 5.04 -13.64
C GLU A 115 42.76 4.55 -12.31
N ILE A 116 41.90 3.97 -11.47
CA ILE A 116 42.31 3.36 -10.20
C ILE A 116 42.15 1.85 -10.37
N PRO A 117 43.24 1.07 -10.30
CA PRO A 117 43.17 -0.38 -10.39
C PRO A 117 42.59 -0.97 -9.10
N ASP A 118 41.91 -2.11 -9.20
CA ASP A 118 41.30 -2.79 -8.04
C ASP A 118 42.37 -3.20 -7.00
N ALA A 119 43.60 -3.48 -7.45
CA ALA A 119 44.74 -3.75 -6.59
C ALA A 119 45.03 -2.59 -5.61
N SER A 120 44.76 -1.33 -6.01
CA SER A 120 44.89 -0.17 -5.13
C SER A 120 43.85 -0.14 -4.02
N CYS A 121 42.63 -0.61 -4.30
CA CYS A 121 41.58 -0.72 -3.30
C CYS A 121 41.85 -1.85 -2.30
N LEU A 122 42.43 -2.96 -2.78
CA LEU A 122 42.69 -4.19 -2.02
C LEU A 122 44.07 -4.20 -1.31
N GLN A 123 44.79 -3.08 -1.30
CA GLN A 123 46.07 -2.97 -0.60
C GLN A 123 45.92 -3.23 0.91
N SER A 124 47.00 -3.70 1.53
CA SER A 124 47.06 -3.91 2.98
C SER A 124 46.75 -2.61 3.73
N GLY A 125 45.81 -2.68 4.68
CA GLY A 125 45.32 -1.53 5.45
C GLY A 125 44.13 -0.78 4.85
N CYS A 126 43.65 -1.17 3.65
CA CYS A 126 42.46 -0.61 3.01
C CYS A 126 41.30 -1.63 3.02
N HIS A 127 40.86 -2.14 1.86
CA HIS A 127 39.78 -3.14 1.78
C HIS A 127 40.34 -4.57 1.75
N ARG A 128 39.76 -5.47 2.57
CA ARG A 128 40.12 -6.90 2.55
C ARG A 128 39.26 -7.64 1.53
N GLU A 129 39.83 -8.64 0.85
CA GLU A 129 39.08 -9.53 -0.08
C GLU A 129 37.88 -10.22 0.57
N ARG A 130 37.88 -10.40 1.90
CA ARG A 130 36.71 -10.87 2.66
C ARG A 130 35.44 -10.03 2.42
N LEU A 131 35.56 -8.74 2.07
CA LEU A 131 34.42 -7.87 1.72
C LEU A 131 33.74 -8.25 0.39
N LEU A 132 34.38 -9.10 -0.42
CA LEU A 132 33.77 -9.75 -1.57
C LEU A 132 32.73 -10.81 -1.15
N HIS A 133 32.73 -11.24 0.12
CA HIS A 133 31.84 -12.25 0.66
C HIS A 133 30.91 -11.67 1.74
N GLY A 134 29.62 -11.57 1.41
CA GLY A 134 28.57 -11.16 2.35
C GLY A 134 27.63 -10.08 1.78
N ASP A 135 26.49 -9.89 2.44
CA ASP A 135 25.52 -8.87 2.07
C ASP A 135 25.85 -7.54 2.75
N VAL A 136 26.06 -6.50 1.95
CA VAL A 136 26.14 -5.11 2.41
C VAL A 136 24.80 -4.42 2.19
N THR A 137 24.43 -3.47 3.05
CA THR A 137 23.22 -2.66 2.86
C THR A 137 23.61 -1.27 2.39
N PHE A 138 23.10 -0.84 1.24
CA PHE A 138 23.28 0.49 0.68
C PHE A 138 21.92 1.14 0.50
N LYS A 139 21.61 2.17 1.31
CA LYS A 139 20.33 2.92 1.26
C LYS A 139 19.07 2.03 1.21
N GLY A 140 19.04 0.95 2.00
CA GLY A 140 17.91 0.00 2.04
C GLY A 140 17.89 -1.05 0.92
N VAL A 141 18.87 -1.03 0.02
CA VAL A 141 19.16 -2.09 -0.94
C VAL A 141 20.20 -3.03 -0.33
N HIS A 142 19.94 -4.34 -0.37
CA HIS A 142 20.97 -5.32 -0.04
C HIS A 142 21.75 -5.68 -1.31
N PHE A 143 23.07 -5.68 -1.21
CA PHE A 143 23.98 -5.89 -2.32
C PHE A 143 25.07 -6.88 -1.92
N ASN A 144 25.53 -7.68 -2.88
CA ASN A 144 26.59 -8.66 -2.67
C ASN A 144 27.64 -8.53 -3.76
N HIS A 145 28.90 -8.30 -3.38
CA HIS A 145 29.99 -8.06 -4.33
C HIS A 145 30.36 -9.30 -5.16
N ARG A 146 30.27 -10.50 -4.58
CA ARG A 146 30.65 -11.76 -5.23
C ARG A 146 30.01 -11.98 -6.60
N PRO A 147 28.66 -11.97 -6.74
CA PRO A 147 28.04 -12.16 -8.04
C PRO A 147 28.33 -11.01 -9.02
N HIS A 148 28.80 -9.85 -8.59
CA HIS A 148 29.03 -8.71 -9.49
C HIS A 148 30.49 -8.60 -9.94
N LEU A 149 31.46 -9.00 -9.12
CA LEU A 149 32.89 -8.87 -9.41
C LEU A 149 33.56 -10.18 -9.87
N GLU A 150 33.12 -11.36 -9.39
CA GLU A 150 33.74 -12.64 -9.76
C GLU A 150 33.18 -13.24 -11.06
N GLN A 151 32.01 -12.79 -11.51
CA GLN A 151 31.32 -13.37 -12.67
C GLN A 151 31.29 -12.38 -13.83
N MET A 152 31.49 -12.90 -15.04
CA MET A 152 31.17 -12.16 -16.26
C MET A 152 29.67 -11.84 -16.29
N ARG A 153 29.33 -10.56 -16.36
CA ARG A 153 27.94 -10.08 -16.40
C ARG A 153 27.68 -9.37 -17.70
N ARG A 154 26.84 -9.94 -18.57
CA ARG A 154 26.54 -9.39 -19.90
C ARG A 154 27.82 -9.13 -20.74
N GLY A 155 28.75 -10.09 -20.73
CA GLY A 155 29.98 -10.04 -21.53
C GLY A 155 31.09 -9.12 -21.00
N LYS A 156 30.97 -8.60 -19.78
CA LYS A 156 31.95 -7.68 -19.16
C LYS A 156 32.35 -8.11 -17.76
N LYS A 157 33.59 -7.81 -17.39
CA LYS A 157 34.10 -7.94 -16.02
C LYS A 157 34.06 -6.57 -15.36
N LEU A 158 33.35 -6.48 -14.25
CA LEU A 158 33.26 -5.23 -13.48
C LEU A 158 34.48 -5.06 -12.59
N ARG A 159 34.82 -3.81 -12.32
CA ARG A 159 35.86 -3.36 -11.38
C ARG A 159 35.22 -2.71 -10.17
N CYS A 160 35.98 -2.52 -9.09
CA CYS A 160 35.52 -1.76 -7.92
C CYS A 160 35.02 -0.37 -8.32
N THR A 161 35.77 0.30 -9.18
CA THR A 161 35.45 1.65 -9.67
C THR A 161 34.40 1.69 -10.78
N SER A 162 33.89 0.53 -11.24
CA SER A 162 32.70 0.50 -12.09
C SER A 162 31.44 0.95 -11.34
N CYS A 163 31.38 0.70 -10.02
CA CYS A 163 30.29 1.15 -9.16
C CYS A 163 30.73 2.29 -8.22
N HIS A 164 31.98 2.26 -7.75
CA HIS A 164 32.57 3.29 -6.91
C HIS A 164 33.25 4.38 -7.76
N SER A 165 32.44 5.16 -8.48
CA SER A 165 32.89 6.20 -9.40
C SER A 165 32.73 7.61 -8.83
N GLN A 166 33.26 8.60 -9.55
CA GLN A 166 33.10 10.03 -9.25
C GLN A 166 32.30 10.68 -10.38
N ILE A 167 30.99 10.44 -10.40
CA ILE A 167 30.09 10.96 -11.44
C ILE A 167 29.49 12.32 -11.05
N VAL A 168 29.31 12.58 -9.75
CA VAL A 168 28.78 13.84 -9.22
C VAL A 168 29.92 14.79 -8.86
N GLN A 169 29.85 16.05 -9.31
CA GLN A 169 30.80 17.08 -8.90
C GLN A 169 30.72 17.31 -7.39
N GLY A 170 31.88 17.27 -6.72
CA GLY A 170 31.99 17.46 -5.27
C GLY A 170 32.06 16.17 -4.45
N GLU A 171 31.70 15.02 -5.02
CA GLU A 171 31.92 13.71 -4.37
C GLU A 171 33.28 13.13 -4.77
N HIS A 172 33.82 12.20 -3.97
CA HIS A 172 35.05 11.49 -4.29
C HIS A 172 34.89 10.01 -3.93
N ILE A 173 34.85 9.16 -4.97
CA ILE A 173 34.68 7.70 -4.91
C ILE A 173 33.45 7.30 -4.08
N THR A 174 32.28 7.37 -4.70
CA THR A 174 30.99 7.01 -4.08
C THR A 174 30.27 5.98 -4.94
N VAL A 175 29.34 5.23 -4.33
CA VAL A 175 28.54 4.24 -5.06
C VAL A 175 27.52 4.99 -5.93
N THR A 176 27.61 4.84 -7.25
CA THR A 176 26.69 5.49 -8.18
C THR A 176 25.49 4.57 -8.47
N GLU A 177 24.30 4.99 -8.03
CA GLU A 177 23.03 4.23 -8.15
C GLU A 177 22.63 3.91 -9.60
N SER A 178 22.88 4.83 -10.52
CA SER A 178 22.59 4.69 -11.95
C SER A 178 23.24 3.45 -12.57
N THR A 179 24.42 3.05 -12.11
CA THR A 179 25.13 1.84 -12.58
C THR A 179 24.29 0.59 -12.34
N CYS A 180 23.64 0.50 -11.17
CA CYS A 180 22.71 -0.59 -10.87
C CYS A 180 21.53 -0.56 -11.85
N PHE A 181 20.96 0.62 -12.09
CA PHE A 181 19.77 0.78 -12.94
C PHE A 181 20.07 0.43 -14.41
N LEU A 182 21.20 0.92 -14.93
CA LEU A 182 21.67 0.65 -16.29
C LEU A 182 21.93 -0.84 -16.55
N CYS A 183 22.38 -1.59 -15.54
CA CYS A 183 22.60 -3.02 -15.70
C CYS A 183 21.30 -3.83 -15.55
N HIS A 184 20.51 -3.54 -14.51
CA HIS A 184 19.37 -4.37 -14.10
C HIS A 184 18.04 -4.00 -14.78
N PHE A 185 17.87 -2.78 -15.26
CA PHE A 185 16.63 -2.32 -15.93
C PHE A 185 16.78 -2.12 -17.44
N LYS A 186 18.00 -2.06 -17.97
CA LYS A 186 18.22 -2.02 -19.43
C LYS A 186 17.82 -3.36 -20.04
N LYS A 187 16.77 -3.31 -20.87
CA LYS A 187 16.30 -4.45 -21.68
C LYS A 187 17.45 -5.00 -22.51
N ASP A 188 17.53 -6.32 -22.62
CA ASP A 188 18.50 -6.97 -23.49
C ASP A 188 17.89 -7.14 -24.89
N PRO A 189 18.47 -6.53 -25.95
CA PRO A 189 17.97 -6.67 -27.31
C PRO A 189 18.02 -8.11 -27.83
N THR A 190 18.93 -8.94 -27.31
CA THR A 190 19.08 -10.36 -27.72
C THR A 190 18.05 -11.30 -27.09
N LEU A 191 17.22 -10.79 -26.16
CA LEU A 191 16.19 -11.52 -25.44
C LEU A 191 14.76 -11.16 -25.89
N ASN A 192 14.61 -10.59 -27.11
CA ASN A 192 13.29 -10.38 -27.69
C ASN A 192 12.57 -11.73 -27.89
N PRO A 193 11.31 -11.88 -27.45
CA PRO A 193 10.52 -13.05 -27.79
C PRO A 193 10.20 -13.01 -29.29
N ILE A 194 10.73 -13.98 -30.04
CA ILE A 194 10.22 -14.26 -31.38
C ILE A 194 8.79 -14.79 -31.20
N TYR A 195 7.80 -14.08 -31.74
CA TYR A 195 6.42 -14.54 -31.79
C TYR A 195 6.29 -15.53 -32.96
N ASP A 196 6.39 -16.83 -32.68
CA ASP A 196 6.07 -17.85 -33.68
C ASP A 196 4.54 -18.07 -33.71
N TYR A 197 3.91 -17.49 -34.73
CA TYR A 197 2.45 -17.55 -34.93
C TYR A 197 1.93 -18.96 -35.25
N LYS A 198 2.82 -19.93 -35.54
CA LYS A 198 2.44 -21.23 -36.09
C LYS A 198 2.03 -22.27 -35.05
N TYR A 199 2.45 -22.17 -33.79
CA TYR A 199 2.31 -23.29 -32.83
C TYR A 199 1.58 -23.00 -31.51
N LYS A 200 1.03 -21.79 -31.30
CA LYS A 200 0.16 -21.43 -30.15
C LYS A 200 0.55 -22.06 -28.79
N THR A 201 1.84 -22.23 -28.52
CA THR A 201 2.36 -22.76 -27.26
C THR A 201 3.69 -22.08 -26.95
N GLU A 202 3.84 -21.58 -25.72
CA GLU A 202 5.10 -21.02 -25.21
C GLU A 202 6.12 -22.14 -24.98
N GLN A 203 6.70 -22.72 -26.03
CA GLN A 203 7.94 -23.47 -25.88
C GLN A 203 9.06 -22.80 -26.64
N VAL A 204 9.57 -21.74 -26.02
CA VAL A 204 10.86 -21.19 -26.39
C VAL A 204 11.93 -22.05 -25.74
N LEU A 205 12.78 -22.67 -26.55
CA LEU A 205 14.04 -23.30 -26.14
C LEU A 205 15.05 -22.22 -25.69
N PHE A 206 14.73 -21.52 -24.61
CA PHE A 206 15.72 -20.83 -23.78
C PHE A 206 16.16 -21.80 -22.69
N ARG A 207 17.46 -21.83 -22.37
CA ARG A 207 17.96 -22.55 -21.19
C ARG A 207 17.18 -22.07 -19.97
N LYS A 208 16.43 -22.97 -19.34
CA LYS A 208 15.50 -22.77 -18.20
C LYS A 208 16.06 -21.86 -17.08
N LYS A 209 17.38 -21.80 -16.92
CA LYS A 209 18.10 -20.97 -15.94
C LYS A 209 18.09 -19.46 -16.25
N GLU A 210 18.18 -19.04 -17.50
CA GLU A 210 18.33 -17.61 -17.86
C GLU A 210 16.98 -16.88 -17.82
N ARG A 211 15.89 -17.54 -18.25
CA ARG A 211 14.51 -17.07 -18.08
C ARG A 211 14.13 -16.86 -16.61
N ALA A 212 14.61 -17.74 -15.73
CA ALA A 212 14.40 -17.64 -14.29
C ALA A 212 15.18 -16.46 -13.66
N GLN A 213 16.30 -16.06 -14.25
CA GLN A 213 17.15 -14.99 -13.75
C GLN A 213 16.59 -13.59 -14.08
N LEU A 214 16.02 -13.41 -15.28
CA LEU A 214 15.29 -12.17 -15.65
C LEU A 214 13.97 -12.02 -14.89
N LYS A 215 13.18 -13.10 -14.74
CA LYS A 215 11.98 -13.09 -13.87
C LYS A 215 12.28 -12.84 -12.38
N ARG A 216 13.52 -13.06 -11.92
CA ARG A 216 13.93 -12.73 -10.53
C ARG A 216 14.24 -11.25 -10.34
N MET A 217 14.60 -10.51 -11.39
CA MET A 217 14.89 -9.07 -11.30
C MET A 217 13.62 -8.20 -11.30
N SER A 218 12.45 -8.75 -11.64
CA SER A 218 11.16 -8.06 -11.54
C SER A 218 10.55 -8.10 -10.12
N ASN A 219 11.16 -8.82 -9.17
CA ASN A 219 10.73 -8.81 -7.78
C ASN A 219 11.47 -7.72 -7.01
N CYS A 220 10.75 -6.71 -6.52
CA CYS A 220 11.32 -5.62 -5.72
C CYS A 220 12.11 -6.14 -4.51
N LYS A 221 11.69 -7.29 -3.94
CA LYS A 221 12.32 -7.92 -2.77
C LYS A 221 13.72 -8.48 -3.06
N THR A 222 14.12 -8.60 -4.33
CA THR A 222 15.46 -9.03 -4.74
C THR A 222 16.53 -8.02 -4.39
N CYS A 223 16.19 -6.73 -4.36
CA CYS A 223 17.11 -5.65 -4.01
C CYS A 223 16.67 -4.97 -2.71
N HIS A 224 15.37 -4.76 -2.53
CA HIS A 224 14.82 -4.06 -1.36
C HIS A 224 14.43 -5.04 -0.26
N ASN A 225 14.77 -4.71 0.99
CA ASN A 225 14.28 -5.46 2.14
C ASN A 225 13.73 -4.53 3.20
N TRP A 226 12.39 -4.42 3.28
CA TRP A 226 11.70 -3.58 4.24
C TRP A 226 12.11 -3.87 5.69
N LYS A 227 12.33 -5.14 6.06
CA LYS A 227 12.72 -5.52 7.43
C LYS A 227 14.10 -5.00 7.82
N LYS A 228 14.95 -4.67 6.84
CA LYS A 228 16.30 -4.13 7.04
C LYS A 228 16.36 -2.60 6.94
N VAL A 229 15.23 -1.91 6.67
CA VAL A 229 15.21 -0.44 6.64
C VAL A 229 15.26 0.11 8.08
N PRO A 230 16.27 0.96 8.41
CA PRO A 230 16.41 1.54 9.74
C PRO A 230 15.15 2.26 10.19
N GLU A 231 14.85 2.23 11.48
CA GLU A 231 13.65 2.86 12.02
C GLU A 231 13.62 4.38 11.83
N SER A 232 14.78 5.04 11.88
CA SER A 232 14.93 6.46 11.58
C SER A 232 14.40 6.82 10.19
N VAL A 233 14.77 6.03 9.18
CA VAL A 233 14.31 6.20 7.79
C VAL A 233 12.84 5.83 7.65
N ARG A 234 12.35 4.81 8.39
CA ARG A 234 10.93 4.43 8.35
C ARG A 234 10.00 5.53 8.87
N LYS A 235 10.45 6.34 9.83
CA LYS A 235 9.69 7.46 10.40
C LYS A 235 9.55 8.65 9.44
N GLU A 236 10.40 8.74 8.42
CA GLU A 236 10.32 9.78 7.39
C GLU A 236 9.25 9.46 6.32
N PHE A 237 8.76 8.23 6.24
CA PHE A 237 7.69 7.89 5.31
C PHE A 237 6.35 8.47 5.77
N ARG A 238 5.59 9.01 4.80
CA ARG A 238 4.25 9.57 5.04
C ARG A 238 3.26 8.54 5.61
N TYR A 239 3.48 7.24 5.37
CA TYR A 239 2.57 6.18 5.75
C TYR A 239 3.31 4.94 6.30
N ASP A 240 2.72 4.29 7.30
CA ASP A 240 3.22 3.03 7.86
C ASP A 240 2.88 1.84 6.96
N HIS A 241 3.90 1.19 6.41
CA HIS A 241 3.77 0.02 5.55
C HIS A 241 3.64 -1.30 6.35
N THR A 242 3.59 -1.26 7.68
CA THR A 242 3.54 -2.47 8.52
C THR A 242 2.37 -3.39 8.18
N SER A 243 1.17 -2.84 7.95
CA SER A 243 -0.01 -3.64 7.57
C SER A 243 0.13 -4.27 6.18
N VAL A 244 0.68 -3.52 5.23
CA VAL A 244 0.97 -3.96 3.85
C VAL A 244 1.93 -5.13 3.85
N ILE A 245 3.01 -5.04 4.65
CA ILE A 245 4.03 -6.09 4.77
C ILE A 245 3.49 -7.31 5.52
N LYS A 246 2.69 -7.12 6.58
CA LYS A 246 2.05 -8.23 7.31
C LYS A 246 1.10 -9.04 6.42
N ARG A 247 0.48 -8.40 5.43
CA ARG A 247 -0.46 -9.02 4.48
C ARG A 247 0.21 -9.49 3.18
N ASP A 248 1.53 -9.35 3.07
CA ASP A 248 2.34 -9.71 1.90
C ASP A 248 1.85 -9.10 0.57
N LEU A 249 1.31 -7.88 0.62
CA LEU A 249 0.85 -7.17 -0.58
C LEU A 249 2.02 -6.84 -1.51
N GLY A 250 1.82 -7.01 -2.82
CA GLY A 250 2.84 -6.74 -3.83
C GLY A 250 3.16 -5.25 -3.91
N CYS A 251 4.44 -4.87 -3.88
CA CYS A 251 4.84 -3.45 -3.91
C CYS A 251 4.33 -2.72 -5.17
N TYR A 252 4.24 -3.44 -6.30
CA TYR A 252 3.77 -2.92 -7.59
C TYR A 252 2.25 -2.65 -7.63
N GLU A 253 1.49 -3.16 -6.66
CA GLU A 253 0.05 -2.92 -6.57
C GLU A 253 -0.24 -1.45 -6.22
N CYS A 254 0.68 -0.80 -5.50
CA CYS A 254 0.61 0.62 -5.18
C CYS A 254 1.67 1.46 -5.92
N HIS A 255 2.90 0.95 -6.06
CA HIS A 255 4.00 1.68 -6.68
C HIS A 255 4.13 1.33 -8.17
N THR A 256 3.25 1.91 -8.99
CA THR A 256 3.31 1.79 -10.44
C THR A 256 4.33 2.76 -11.04
N ASN A 257 4.99 2.39 -12.14
CA ASN A 257 5.92 3.25 -12.90
C ASN A 257 7.13 3.76 -12.09
N VAL A 258 7.76 2.85 -11.34
CA VAL A 258 8.96 3.11 -10.53
C VAL A 258 10.26 3.17 -11.34
N ILE A 259 10.22 2.84 -12.64
CA ILE A 259 11.37 2.87 -13.56
C ILE A 259 11.00 3.76 -14.74
N SER A 260 11.93 4.62 -15.17
CA SER A 260 11.78 5.50 -16.33
C SER A 260 13.08 5.58 -17.12
N GLY A 261 13.00 5.53 -18.45
CA GLY A 261 14.15 5.51 -19.35
C GLY A 261 14.62 4.09 -19.69
N GLU A 262 15.29 3.94 -20.84
CA GLU A 262 15.71 2.62 -21.37
C GLU A 262 17.23 2.40 -21.40
N GLY A 263 18.03 3.41 -21.05
CA GLY A 263 19.48 3.29 -21.06
C GLY A 263 20.08 3.22 -22.46
N GLU A 264 19.48 3.91 -23.42
CA GLU A 264 19.94 3.94 -24.81
C GLU A 264 21.33 4.58 -24.91
N VAL A 265 22.11 4.10 -25.88
CA VAL A 265 23.38 4.69 -26.28
C VAL A 265 23.12 5.29 -27.66
N PRO A 266 23.14 6.61 -27.84
CA PRO A 266 23.14 7.17 -29.18
C PRO A 266 24.57 7.26 -29.73
N LYS A 267 24.74 7.09 -31.04
CA LYS A 267 26.04 7.22 -31.73
C LYS A 267 26.74 8.55 -31.44
N THR A 268 25.97 9.58 -31.11
CA THR A 268 26.50 10.91 -30.72
C THR A 268 27.40 10.87 -29.48
N GLN A 269 27.25 9.89 -28.59
CA GLN A 269 28.13 9.73 -27.43
C GLN A 269 29.54 9.27 -27.83
N CYS A 270 29.65 8.48 -28.90
CA CYS A 270 30.93 7.97 -29.40
C CYS A 270 31.82 9.10 -29.92
N PHE A 271 31.22 10.11 -30.58
CA PHE A 271 31.92 11.28 -31.13
C PHE A 271 32.54 12.20 -30.07
N LYS A 272 32.26 11.98 -28.78
CA LYS A 272 32.94 12.71 -27.70
C LYS A 272 34.42 12.34 -27.57
N CYS A 273 34.81 11.17 -28.07
CA CYS A 273 36.18 10.66 -27.96
C CYS A 273 36.73 10.04 -29.26
N HIS A 274 35.87 9.45 -30.10
CA HIS A 274 36.27 8.83 -31.36
C HIS A 274 35.88 9.71 -32.54
N PHE A 275 36.83 10.00 -33.42
CA PHE A 275 36.64 10.78 -34.65
C PHE A 275 36.91 9.96 -35.93
N GLU A 276 37.37 8.71 -35.79
CA GLU A 276 37.75 7.80 -36.88
C GLU A 276 36.56 6.90 -37.25
N ASP A 277 36.21 6.83 -38.54
CA ASP A 277 35.06 6.05 -39.03
C ASP A 277 35.22 4.54 -38.78
N GLU A 278 36.43 3.99 -38.92
CA GLU A 278 36.74 2.56 -38.72
C GLU A 278 36.32 2.05 -37.33
N ARG A 279 36.46 2.89 -36.28
CA ARG A 279 36.03 2.52 -34.92
C ARG A 279 34.52 2.61 -34.74
N LEU A 280 33.87 3.52 -35.47
CA LEU A 280 32.44 3.77 -35.39
C LEU A 280 31.63 2.77 -36.21
N GLU A 281 32.22 2.16 -37.23
CA GLU A 281 31.62 1.03 -37.97
C GLU A 281 31.37 -0.18 -37.06
N ARG A 282 32.19 -0.34 -36.01
CA ARG A 282 32.06 -1.40 -35.01
C ARG A 282 31.11 -1.06 -33.86
N TYR A 283 30.26 -0.04 -34.05
CA TYR A 283 29.31 0.43 -33.04
C TYR A 283 28.38 -0.67 -32.50
N ASP A 284 27.97 -1.62 -33.36
CA ASP A 284 27.06 -2.71 -32.96
C ASP A 284 27.78 -3.88 -32.25
N ASP A 285 29.12 -3.86 -32.19
CA ASP A 285 29.92 -4.85 -31.45
C ASP A 285 29.95 -4.51 -29.95
N HIS A 286 28.81 -4.75 -29.29
CA HIS A 286 28.63 -4.43 -27.87
C HIS A 286 29.62 -5.14 -26.94
N THR A 287 30.12 -6.32 -27.32
CA THR A 287 31.08 -7.08 -26.50
C THR A 287 32.44 -6.38 -26.51
N LEU A 288 32.95 -6.07 -27.71
CA LEU A 288 34.19 -5.31 -27.86
C LEU A 288 34.11 -3.96 -27.15
N ILE A 289 33.00 -3.23 -27.34
CA ILE A 289 32.84 -1.90 -26.75
C ILE A 289 32.94 -1.99 -25.23
N HIS A 290 32.26 -2.94 -24.59
CA HIS A 290 32.34 -3.09 -23.14
C HIS A 290 33.69 -3.63 -22.66
N GLU A 291 34.35 -4.52 -23.41
CA GLU A 291 35.68 -5.02 -23.07
C GLU A 291 36.69 -3.86 -23.05
N LYS A 292 36.79 -3.13 -24.17
CA LYS A 292 37.73 -2.02 -24.31
C LYS A 292 37.43 -0.87 -23.37
N HIS A 293 36.18 -0.44 -23.27
CA HIS A 293 35.86 0.77 -22.51
C HIS A 293 35.63 0.49 -21.01
N ILE A 294 34.98 -0.63 -20.64
CA ILE A 294 34.61 -0.88 -19.24
C ILE A 294 35.63 -1.77 -18.53
N THR A 295 36.01 -2.90 -19.17
CA THR A 295 36.87 -3.90 -18.53
C THR A 295 38.34 -3.47 -18.51
N GLU A 296 38.84 -2.97 -19.64
CA GLU A 296 40.24 -2.56 -19.80
C GLU A 296 40.51 -1.14 -19.31
N ASN A 297 39.69 -0.15 -19.69
CA ASN A 297 40.00 1.29 -19.53
C ASN A 297 39.05 2.07 -18.61
N LYS A 298 38.16 1.39 -17.87
CA LYS A 298 37.33 1.97 -16.78
C LYS A 298 36.59 3.29 -17.15
N ILE A 299 35.85 3.28 -18.26
CA ILE A 299 34.93 4.35 -18.65
C ILE A 299 33.60 4.22 -17.89
N GLU A 300 33.09 5.31 -17.33
CA GLU A 300 31.81 5.31 -16.63
C GLU A 300 30.63 5.05 -17.59
N CYS A 301 29.67 4.24 -17.15
CA CYS A 301 28.56 3.80 -17.99
C CYS A 301 27.73 4.97 -18.57
N GLU A 302 27.55 6.04 -17.79
CA GLU A 302 26.77 7.24 -18.17
C GLU A 302 27.43 8.09 -19.25
N ASN A 303 28.73 7.89 -19.53
CA ASN A 303 29.38 8.57 -20.64
C ASN A 303 28.82 8.09 -21.99
N CYS A 304 28.23 6.89 -22.02
CA CYS A 304 27.63 6.29 -23.21
C CYS A 304 26.11 6.09 -23.06
N HIS A 305 25.64 5.62 -21.91
CA HIS A 305 24.23 5.34 -21.68
C HIS A 305 23.47 6.55 -21.13
N PHE A 306 22.29 6.82 -21.68
CA PHE A 306 21.32 7.71 -21.05
C PHE A 306 20.85 7.17 -19.70
N PRO A 307 20.55 8.05 -18.72
CA PRO A 307 20.21 7.61 -17.38
C PRO A 307 18.88 6.87 -17.33
N ILE A 308 18.83 5.78 -16.55
CA ILE A 308 17.58 5.16 -16.11
C ILE A 308 17.29 5.67 -14.70
N VAL A 309 16.08 6.15 -14.47
CA VAL A 309 15.63 6.63 -13.17
C VAL A 309 14.79 5.55 -12.50
N HIS A 310 15.21 5.09 -11.32
CA HIS A 310 14.42 4.20 -10.48
C HIS A 310 14.07 4.86 -9.15
N ARG A 311 12.81 5.28 -9.01
CA ARG A 311 12.29 5.91 -7.78
C ARG A 311 10.79 5.76 -7.69
N VAL A 312 10.27 5.69 -6.46
CA VAL A 312 8.83 5.84 -6.21
C VAL A 312 8.45 7.29 -6.51
N LYS A 313 7.61 7.50 -7.54
CA LYS A 313 7.08 8.84 -7.84
C LYS A 313 6.22 9.30 -6.65
N LYS A 314 6.46 10.51 -6.15
CA LYS A 314 5.52 11.17 -5.23
C LYS A 314 4.25 11.48 -6.04
N VAL A 315 3.12 10.94 -5.60
CA VAL A 315 1.82 11.30 -6.18
C VAL A 315 1.49 12.71 -5.69
N ASP A 316 1.29 13.64 -6.62
CA ASP A 316 0.72 14.95 -6.31
C ASP A 316 -0.81 14.78 -6.21
N PRO A 317 -1.42 14.90 -5.01
CA PRO A 317 -2.86 14.74 -4.85
C PRO A 317 -3.68 15.79 -5.62
N SER A 318 -3.07 16.92 -5.97
CA SER A 318 -3.73 17.99 -6.72
C SER A 318 -3.74 17.75 -8.24
N GLN A 319 -2.94 16.81 -8.73
CA GLN A 319 -2.88 16.50 -10.15
C GLN A 319 -3.69 15.23 -10.47
N PRO A 320 -4.56 15.29 -11.49
CA PRO A 320 -5.29 14.12 -11.96
C PRO A 320 -4.31 13.04 -12.48
N PRO A 321 -4.64 11.74 -12.33
CA PRO A 321 -3.90 10.69 -13.00
C PRO A 321 -3.84 10.95 -14.51
N ASP A 322 -2.63 11.00 -15.09
CA ASP A 322 -2.43 11.25 -16.52
C ASP A 322 -2.79 10.00 -17.35
N CYS A 323 -4.10 9.81 -17.54
CA CYS A 323 -4.68 8.87 -18.50
C CYS A 323 -4.97 9.55 -19.86
N ASN A 324 -4.96 10.89 -19.88
CA ASN A 324 -5.26 11.70 -21.06
C ASN A 324 -4.14 11.65 -22.11
N SER A 325 -2.91 11.30 -21.71
CA SER A 325 -1.80 11.08 -22.64
C SER A 325 -2.01 9.95 -23.63
N CYS A 326 -2.92 8.99 -23.35
CA CYS A 326 -3.22 7.87 -24.24
C CYS A 326 -4.63 7.93 -24.85
N HIS A 327 -5.66 8.33 -24.09
CA HIS A 327 -7.03 8.49 -24.59
C HIS A 327 -7.69 9.77 -24.03
N PRO A 328 -7.67 10.88 -24.78
CA PRO A 328 -8.25 12.14 -24.35
C PRO A 328 -9.74 12.00 -24.02
N GLY A 329 -10.18 12.49 -22.85
CA GLY A 329 -11.59 12.67 -22.49
C GLY A 329 -12.35 11.40 -22.06
N THR A 330 -11.79 10.20 -22.22
CA THR A 330 -12.51 8.93 -21.93
C THR A 330 -12.77 8.72 -20.43
N HIS A 331 -11.90 9.24 -19.57
CA HIS A 331 -11.96 9.05 -18.11
C HIS A 331 -12.05 10.36 -17.32
N GLU A 332 -12.36 11.48 -17.97
CA GLU A 332 -12.29 12.81 -17.37
C GLU A 332 -13.20 12.95 -16.14
N GLY A 333 -14.45 12.47 -16.22
CA GLY A 333 -15.40 12.52 -15.11
C GLY A 333 -14.93 11.72 -13.90
N GLN A 334 -14.41 10.50 -14.12
CA GLN A 334 -13.94 9.60 -13.05
C GLN A 334 -12.69 10.19 -12.37
N VAL A 335 -11.79 10.76 -13.17
CA VAL A 335 -10.58 11.43 -12.71
C VAL A 335 -10.91 12.67 -11.89
N LYS A 336 -11.80 13.56 -12.38
CA LYS A 336 -12.27 14.73 -11.64
C LYS A 336 -12.92 14.34 -10.32
N LEU A 337 -13.78 13.32 -10.32
CA LEU A 337 -14.42 12.85 -9.10
C LEU A 337 -13.40 12.32 -8.08
N PHE A 338 -12.47 11.46 -8.53
CA PHE A 338 -11.45 10.84 -7.67
C PHE A 338 -10.49 11.89 -7.08
N ALA A 339 -10.11 12.87 -7.88
CA ALA A 339 -9.33 14.03 -7.45
C ALA A 339 -10.15 15.05 -6.63
N GLY A 340 -11.49 14.93 -6.61
CA GLY A 340 -12.37 15.81 -5.85
C GLY A 340 -12.55 17.20 -6.44
N THR A 341 -12.43 17.36 -7.77
CA THR A 341 -12.46 18.65 -8.46
C THR A 341 -13.62 18.74 -9.47
N GLY A 342 -13.80 19.92 -10.09
CA GLY A 342 -14.76 20.13 -11.19
C GLY A 342 -16.22 20.35 -10.78
N GLY A 343 -16.49 20.55 -9.49
CA GLY A 343 -17.82 20.88 -8.97
C GLY A 343 -18.08 22.37 -8.98
N GLU A 344 -19.30 22.75 -9.35
CA GLU A 344 -19.79 24.12 -9.28
C GLU A 344 -20.25 24.43 -7.85
N ASP A 345 -19.79 25.53 -7.27
CA ASP A 345 -20.15 25.97 -5.91
C ASP A 345 -19.92 24.92 -4.80
N VAL A 346 -19.01 23.96 -5.05
CA VAL A 346 -18.60 22.94 -4.07
C VAL A 346 -17.09 22.98 -3.92
N LYS A 347 -16.63 23.12 -2.67
CA LYS A 347 -15.20 23.10 -2.35
C LYS A 347 -14.57 21.76 -2.77
N SER A 348 -13.38 21.83 -3.35
CA SER A 348 -12.58 20.65 -3.70
C SER A 348 -12.42 19.71 -2.49
N MET A 349 -12.69 18.43 -2.71
CA MET A 349 -12.66 17.38 -1.68
C MET A 349 -12.06 16.09 -2.28
N PRO A 350 -10.73 15.98 -2.36
CA PRO A 350 -10.06 14.80 -2.89
C PRO A 350 -10.46 13.52 -2.17
N ASN A 351 -10.49 12.39 -2.89
CA ASN A 351 -10.75 11.10 -2.26
C ASN A 351 -9.56 10.72 -1.35
N PRO A 352 -9.78 10.27 -0.10
CA PRO A 352 -8.69 9.84 0.78
C PRO A 352 -7.77 8.75 0.18
N MET A 353 -8.30 7.88 -0.69
CA MET A 353 -7.51 6.88 -1.41
C MET A 353 -6.62 7.53 -2.48
N HIS A 354 -7.10 8.56 -3.17
CA HIS A 354 -6.31 9.35 -4.12
C HIS A 354 -5.19 10.10 -3.39
N GLU A 355 -5.49 10.71 -2.23
CA GLU A 355 -4.49 11.38 -1.39
C GLU A 355 -3.46 10.40 -0.79
N ALA A 356 -3.85 9.14 -0.61
CA ALA A 356 -2.96 8.05 -0.24
C ALA A 356 -2.11 7.54 -1.41
N GLY A 357 -2.31 8.05 -2.63
CA GLY A 357 -1.53 7.70 -3.81
C GLY A 357 -2.02 6.44 -4.53
N ILE A 358 -3.22 5.95 -4.21
CA ILE A 358 -3.85 4.84 -4.93
C ILE A 358 -4.31 5.33 -6.29
N ASN A 359 -3.95 4.62 -7.36
CA ASN A 359 -4.42 4.90 -8.71
C ASN A 359 -5.56 3.95 -9.13
N CYS A 360 -6.08 4.12 -10.34
CA CYS A 360 -7.19 3.33 -10.86
C CYS A 360 -6.95 1.81 -10.81
N ARG A 361 -5.71 1.35 -11.05
CA ARG A 361 -5.33 -0.08 -11.01
C ARG A 361 -5.31 -0.65 -9.60
N GLY A 362 -5.28 0.18 -8.56
CA GLY A 362 -5.44 -0.29 -7.18
C GLY A 362 -6.83 -0.86 -6.90
N CYS A 363 -7.85 -0.41 -7.64
CA CYS A 363 -9.21 -0.93 -7.55
C CYS A 363 -9.60 -1.80 -8.75
N HIS A 364 -9.13 -1.46 -9.95
CA HIS A 364 -9.42 -2.18 -11.20
C HIS A 364 -8.37 -3.26 -11.46
N ILE A 365 -8.57 -4.43 -10.84
CA ILE A 365 -7.59 -5.54 -10.85
C ILE A 365 -8.08 -6.79 -11.59
N PHE A 366 -9.37 -6.89 -11.93
CA PHE A 366 -9.94 -8.09 -12.55
C PHE A 366 -9.98 -7.96 -14.07
N HIS A 367 -9.31 -8.87 -14.78
CA HIS A 367 -9.36 -8.91 -16.25
C HIS A 367 -10.78 -9.24 -16.74
N THR A 368 -11.24 -8.49 -17.72
CA THR A 368 -12.36 -8.86 -18.58
C THR A 368 -11.97 -8.69 -20.03
N GLU A 369 -12.07 -9.78 -20.80
CA GLU A 369 -11.93 -9.75 -22.25
C GLU A 369 -13.21 -9.22 -22.88
N ASN A 370 -13.07 -8.19 -23.72
CA ASN A 370 -14.16 -7.75 -24.58
C ASN A 370 -14.11 -8.60 -25.86
N MET A 371 -15.00 -9.59 -25.97
CA MET A 371 -15.00 -10.60 -27.05
C MET A 371 -15.19 -10.03 -28.47
N VAL A 372 -15.56 -8.76 -28.60
CA VAL A 372 -15.80 -8.11 -29.90
C VAL A 372 -14.55 -7.43 -30.47
N ASN A 373 -13.67 -6.90 -29.61
CA ASN A 373 -12.52 -6.09 -30.05
C ASN A 373 -11.16 -6.59 -29.52
N HIS A 374 -11.11 -7.76 -28.87
CA HIS A 374 -9.91 -8.31 -28.23
C HIS A 374 -9.15 -7.31 -27.33
N THR A 375 -9.88 -6.34 -26.74
CA THR A 375 -9.31 -5.36 -25.82
C THR A 375 -9.43 -5.87 -24.40
N GLU A 376 -8.29 -5.97 -23.71
CA GLU A 376 -8.23 -6.29 -22.30
C GLU A 376 -8.65 -5.07 -21.48
N THR A 377 -9.73 -5.20 -20.69
CA THR A 377 -10.16 -4.14 -19.77
C THR A 377 -10.16 -4.66 -18.35
N TYR A 378 -9.79 -3.81 -17.40
CA TYR A 378 -9.79 -4.16 -15.98
C TYR A 378 -11.03 -3.61 -15.29
N LYS A 379 -11.72 -4.46 -14.52
CA LYS A 379 -12.88 -4.08 -13.70
C LYS A 379 -12.53 -4.09 -12.22
N ALA A 380 -13.25 -3.25 -11.49
CA ALA A 380 -13.28 -3.26 -10.03
C ALA A 380 -14.49 -4.06 -9.55
N SER A 381 -14.34 -4.76 -8.44
CA SER A 381 -15.43 -5.40 -7.70
C SER A 381 -15.25 -5.20 -6.20
N GLY A 382 -16.23 -5.61 -5.39
CA GLY A 382 -16.14 -5.46 -3.94
C GLY A 382 -14.92 -6.20 -3.36
N SER A 383 -14.50 -7.31 -3.97
CA SER A 383 -13.27 -8.03 -3.62
C SER A 383 -11.99 -7.19 -3.77
N SER A 384 -11.96 -6.19 -4.67
CA SER A 384 -10.84 -5.25 -4.77
C SER A 384 -10.63 -4.50 -3.45
N CYS A 385 -11.71 -4.18 -2.73
CA CYS A 385 -11.64 -3.48 -1.45
C CYS A 385 -11.07 -4.38 -0.34
N ASP A 386 -11.45 -5.66 -0.34
CA ASP A 386 -11.06 -6.62 0.70
C ASP A 386 -9.54 -6.91 0.68
N HIS A 387 -8.89 -6.78 -0.49
CA HIS A 387 -7.43 -6.91 -0.64
C HIS A 387 -6.66 -5.90 0.25
N CYS A 388 -7.14 -4.66 0.32
CA CYS A 388 -6.51 -3.59 1.12
C CYS A 388 -7.12 -3.44 2.52
N HIS A 389 -8.42 -3.65 2.70
CA HIS A 389 -9.11 -3.35 3.96
C HIS A 389 -9.42 -4.59 4.82
N GLY A 390 -9.44 -5.79 4.23
CA GLY A 390 -9.83 -7.04 4.88
C GLY A 390 -11.29 -7.42 4.63
N SER A 391 -11.69 -8.60 5.10
CA SER A 391 -12.98 -9.22 4.74
C SER A 391 -14.20 -8.38 5.14
N GLY A 392 -15.13 -8.22 4.20
CA GLY A 392 -16.45 -7.62 4.45
C GLY A 392 -16.59 -6.16 4.05
N TYR A 393 -15.51 -5.53 3.59
CA TYR A 393 -15.51 -4.17 3.00
C TYR A 393 -16.15 -4.15 1.61
N GLN A 394 -16.20 -5.29 0.91
CA GLN A 394 -16.95 -5.45 -0.33
C GLN A 394 -18.43 -5.01 -0.24
N ARG A 395 -19.03 -5.07 0.95
CA ARG A 395 -20.41 -4.63 1.18
C ARG A 395 -20.57 -3.11 1.06
N LEU A 396 -19.54 -2.34 1.44
CA LEU A 396 -19.57 -0.88 1.36
C LEU A 396 -19.75 -0.41 -0.09
N LEU A 397 -19.10 -1.06 -1.05
CA LEU A 397 -19.25 -0.72 -2.46
C LEU A 397 -20.72 -0.86 -2.92
N GLN A 398 -21.40 -1.93 -2.49
CA GLN A 398 -22.81 -2.14 -2.79
C GLN A 398 -23.71 -1.11 -2.11
N GLU A 399 -23.43 -0.80 -0.84
CA GLU A 399 -24.16 0.19 -0.05
C GLU A 399 -24.04 1.60 -0.66
N TRP A 400 -22.82 2.03 -1.02
CA TRP A 400 -22.56 3.31 -1.70
C TRP A 400 -23.28 3.39 -3.04
N THR A 401 -23.19 2.33 -3.84
CA THR A 401 -23.84 2.26 -5.15
C THR A 401 -25.36 2.39 -5.01
N THR A 402 -25.95 1.70 -4.03
CA THR A 402 -27.39 1.71 -3.80
C THR A 402 -27.88 3.07 -3.31
N ALA A 403 -27.17 3.66 -2.33
CA ALA A 403 -27.49 4.96 -1.78
C ALA A 403 -27.39 6.07 -2.84
N ALA A 404 -26.29 6.12 -3.58
CA ALA A 404 -26.09 7.12 -4.63
C ALA A 404 -27.13 6.98 -5.75
N LYS A 405 -27.45 5.76 -6.20
CA LYS A 405 -28.54 5.54 -7.17
C LYS A 405 -29.90 6.02 -6.65
N SER A 406 -30.16 5.87 -5.36
CA SER A 406 -31.40 6.38 -4.75
C SER A 406 -31.44 7.91 -4.74
N GLN A 407 -30.35 8.56 -4.33
CA GLN A 407 -30.24 10.02 -4.30
C GLN A 407 -30.33 10.63 -5.70
N MET A 408 -29.62 10.05 -6.68
CA MET A 408 -29.67 10.50 -8.08
C MET A 408 -31.09 10.40 -8.67
N ARG A 409 -31.86 9.36 -8.35
CA ARG A 409 -33.27 9.26 -8.80
C ARG A 409 -34.14 10.39 -8.25
N VAL A 410 -33.93 10.78 -7.00
CA VAL A 410 -34.63 11.93 -6.39
C VAL A 410 -34.21 13.22 -7.08
N LEU A 411 -32.92 13.41 -7.29
CA LEU A 411 -32.35 14.61 -7.90
C LEU A 411 -32.79 14.76 -9.37
N ASP A 412 -32.83 13.68 -10.14
CA ASP A 412 -33.34 13.67 -11.52
C ASP A 412 -34.80 14.10 -11.59
N LYS A 413 -35.62 13.65 -10.63
CA LYS A 413 -37.02 14.05 -10.53
C LYS A 413 -37.14 15.54 -10.23
N VAL A 414 -36.36 16.04 -9.27
CA VAL A 414 -36.32 17.47 -8.91
C VAL A 414 -35.87 18.31 -10.11
N TYR A 415 -34.79 17.91 -10.79
CA TYR A 415 -34.26 18.60 -11.96
C TYR A 415 -35.33 18.74 -13.04
N ARG A 416 -35.99 17.63 -13.44
CA ARG A 416 -37.08 17.65 -14.44
C ARG A 416 -38.26 18.52 -14.00
N MET A 417 -38.65 18.46 -12.72
CA MET A 417 -39.76 19.26 -12.19
C MET A 417 -39.48 20.77 -12.25
N VAL A 418 -38.24 21.17 -11.94
CA VAL A 418 -37.82 22.57 -11.97
C VAL A 418 -37.70 23.04 -13.42
N THR A 419 -36.98 22.32 -14.28
CA THR A 419 -36.76 22.73 -15.66
C THR A 419 -38.03 22.74 -16.51
N SER A 420 -39.03 21.90 -16.21
CA SER A 420 -40.31 21.92 -16.93
C SER A 420 -41.22 23.10 -16.55
N ARG A 421 -41.05 23.68 -15.35
CA ARG A 421 -41.95 24.74 -14.83
C ARG A 421 -41.31 26.12 -14.80
N VAL A 422 -39.99 26.19 -14.68
CA VAL A 422 -39.25 27.45 -14.71
C VAL A 422 -39.11 27.90 -16.16
N ARG A 423 -39.97 28.83 -16.60
CA ARG A 423 -39.84 29.48 -17.91
C ARG A 423 -38.68 30.48 -17.86
N ALA A 424 -37.58 30.12 -18.51
CA ALA A 424 -36.28 30.80 -18.54
C ALA A 424 -36.25 32.26 -19.06
N ARG A 425 -37.39 32.90 -19.38
CA ARG A 425 -37.35 34.22 -20.04
C ARG A 425 -37.05 35.33 -19.01
N GLY A 426 -35.76 35.65 -18.86
CA GLY A 426 -35.28 36.95 -18.38
C GLY A 426 -34.41 36.97 -17.12
N ASN A 427 -34.23 35.86 -16.40
CA ASN A 427 -33.42 35.84 -15.17
C ASN A 427 -32.14 35.01 -15.33
N ALA A 428 -31.02 35.70 -15.54
CA ALA A 428 -29.69 35.10 -15.70
C ALA A 428 -29.25 34.29 -14.47
N GLU A 429 -29.61 34.72 -13.25
CA GLU A 429 -29.29 33.99 -12.01
C GLU A 429 -30.01 32.64 -11.97
N VAL A 430 -31.29 32.60 -12.37
CA VAL A 430 -32.06 31.34 -12.43
C VAL A 430 -31.46 30.36 -13.43
N GLN A 431 -31.03 30.84 -14.60
CA GLN A 431 -30.36 29.99 -15.60
C GLN A 431 -29.00 29.49 -15.11
N HIS A 432 -28.22 30.36 -14.45
CA HIS A 432 -26.95 29.99 -13.85
C HIS A 432 -27.12 28.87 -12.80
N LEU A 433 -28.08 29.00 -11.88
CA LEU A 433 -28.36 27.97 -10.87
C LEU A 433 -28.78 26.62 -11.49
N ILE A 434 -29.63 26.65 -12.53
CA ILE A 434 -30.02 25.42 -13.25
C ILE A 434 -28.81 24.81 -13.97
N SER A 435 -27.92 25.63 -14.52
CA SER A 435 -26.68 25.19 -15.17
C SER A 435 -25.72 24.57 -14.16
N ASN A 436 -25.49 25.20 -13.01
CA ASN A 436 -24.63 24.67 -11.94
C ASN A 436 -25.13 23.32 -11.44
N ALA A 437 -26.44 23.23 -11.17
CA ALA A 437 -27.07 21.97 -10.80
C ALA A 437 -26.89 20.89 -11.88
N LYS A 438 -27.03 21.24 -13.16
CA LYS A 438 -26.83 20.32 -14.28
C LYS A 438 -25.38 19.81 -14.32
N ASN A 439 -24.40 20.70 -14.25
CA ASN A 439 -22.98 20.35 -14.30
C ASN A 439 -22.61 19.38 -13.16
N ASN A 440 -23.07 19.67 -11.94
CA ASN A 440 -22.86 18.82 -10.77
C ASN A 440 -23.54 17.43 -10.94
N ILE A 441 -24.77 17.38 -11.45
CA ILE A 441 -25.49 16.13 -11.75
C ILE A 441 -24.74 15.29 -12.79
N GLU A 442 -24.26 15.92 -13.86
CA GLU A 442 -23.54 15.26 -14.96
C GLU A 442 -22.18 14.74 -14.51
N LEU A 443 -21.43 15.51 -13.71
CA LEU A 443 -20.17 15.09 -13.12
C LEU A 443 -20.36 13.82 -12.26
N VAL A 444 -21.36 13.78 -11.38
CA VAL A 444 -21.66 12.58 -10.57
C VAL A 444 -22.06 11.39 -11.45
N ARG A 445 -22.82 11.63 -12.53
CA ARG A 445 -23.32 10.57 -13.43
C ARG A 445 -22.23 9.94 -14.29
N TRP A 446 -21.36 10.76 -14.87
CA TRP A 446 -20.25 10.31 -15.72
C TRP A 446 -19.08 9.81 -14.87
N GLY A 447 -18.74 10.54 -13.82
CA GLY A 447 -17.69 10.17 -12.90
C GLY A 447 -18.02 8.95 -12.04
N LYS A 448 -19.28 8.52 -11.96
CA LYS A 448 -19.77 7.42 -11.11
C LYS A 448 -19.42 7.67 -9.63
N SER A 449 -20.46 7.92 -8.84
CA SER A 449 -20.34 8.31 -7.43
C SER A 449 -19.35 7.54 -6.56
N ILE A 450 -19.10 6.26 -6.86
CA ILE A 450 -18.15 5.40 -6.13
C ILE A 450 -16.70 5.89 -6.17
N HIS A 451 -16.30 6.67 -7.18
CA HIS A 451 -14.93 7.19 -7.24
C HIS A 451 -14.69 8.24 -6.15
N ASN A 452 -15.73 8.87 -5.63
CA ASN A 452 -15.65 9.75 -4.46
C ASN A 452 -17.05 9.98 -3.88
N ILE A 453 -17.48 9.09 -2.99
CA ILE A 453 -18.87 9.07 -2.51
C ILE A 453 -19.22 10.32 -1.69
N GLN A 454 -18.27 10.85 -0.93
CA GLN A 454 -18.45 12.05 -0.11
C GLN A 454 -18.62 13.28 -1.00
N TYR A 455 -17.68 13.50 -1.92
CA TYR A 455 -17.75 14.61 -2.85
C TYR A 455 -19.00 14.52 -3.73
N SER A 456 -19.36 13.31 -4.19
CA SER A 456 -20.61 13.08 -4.93
C SER A 456 -21.85 13.48 -4.14
N ASN A 457 -21.89 13.17 -2.84
CA ASN A 457 -22.99 13.58 -1.97
C ASN A 457 -23.05 15.11 -1.87
N SER A 458 -21.92 15.78 -1.67
CA SER A 458 -21.82 17.25 -1.64
C SER A 458 -22.29 17.90 -2.95
N LEU A 459 -21.89 17.36 -4.11
CA LEU A 459 -22.35 17.79 -5.44
C LEU A 459 -23.87 17.64 -5.60
N MET A 460 -24.43 16.50 -5.17
CA MET A 460 -25.88 16.26 -5.23
C MET A 460 -26.66 17.21 -4.31
N ILE A 461 -26.11 17.54 -3.13
CA ILE A 461 -26.73 18.48 -2.19
C ILE A 461 -26.70 19.91 -2.73
N SER A 462 -25.56 20.35 -3.28
CA SER A 462 -25.42 21.63 -3.94
C SER A 462 -26.43 21.76 -5.09
N ALA A 463 -26.47 20.79 -6.00
CA ALA A 463 -27.41 20.78 -7.12
C ALA A 463 -28.88 20.83 -6.66
N TYR A 464 -29.22 20.11 -5.59
CA TYR A 464 -30.58 20.15 -5.03
C TYR A 464 -30.92 21.55 -4.46
N ASN A 465 -29.98 22.20 -3.77
CA ASN A 465 -30.17 23.54 -3.22
C ASN A 465 -30.28 24.60 -4.32
N ASP A 466 -29.48 24.50 -5.38
CA ASP A 466 -29.55 25.40 -6.53
C ASP A 466 -30.88 25.29 -7.24
N LEU A 467 -31.38 24.07 -7.45
CA LEU A 467 -32.70 23.84 -8.05
C LEU A 467 -33.84 24.38 -7.20
N LYS A 468 -33.72 24.29 -5.87
CA LYS A 468 -34.69 24.89 -4.95
C LYS A 468 -34.66 26.41 -5.04
N LYS A 469 -33.46 27.01 -4.97
CA LYS A 469 -33.26 28.47 -5.08
C LYS A 469 -33.76 28.99 -6.43
N ALA A 470 -33.51 28.26 -7.52
CA ALA A 470 -33.99 28.61 -8.86
C ALA A 470 -35.53 28.62 -8.93
N ALA A 471 -36.21 27.64 -8.33
CA ALA A 471 -37.67 27.61 -8.29
C ALA A 471 -38.24 28.75 -7.42
N ASP A 472 -37.61 29.03 -6.28
CA ASP A 472 -38.00 30.11 -5.37
C ASP A 472 -37.87 31.49 -6.06
N LEU A 473 -36.73 31.74 -6.74
CA LEU A 473 -36.50 32.96 -7.53
C LEU A 473 -37.46 33.09 -8.73
N ALA A 474 -37.80 31.95 -9.37
CA ALA A 474 -38.78 31.90 -10.44
C ALA A 474 -40.24 31.96 -9.93
N ARG A 475 -40.45 32.09 -8.61
CA ARG A 475 -41.76 32.11 -7.94
C ARG A 475 -42.63 30.89 -8.27
N VAL A 476 -42.01 29.74 -8.54
CA VAL A 476 -42.70 28.47 -8.82
C VAL A 476 -42.85 27.69 -7.52
N LYS A 477 -44.09 27.56 -7.02
CA LYS A 477 -44.37 26.70 -5.87
C LYS A 477 -44.26 25.22 -6.27
N LEU A 478 -43.20 24.57 -5.81
CA LEU A 478 -42.95 23.13 -5.99
C LEU A 478 -42.89 22.41 -4.65
N ARG A 479 -43.48 21.21 -4.59
CA ARG A 479 -43.26 20.30 -3.47
C ARG A 479 -42.05 19.43 -3.79
N PHE A 480 -40.90 19.79 -3.22
CA PHE A 480 -39.67 19.06 -3.42
C PHE A 480 -39.66 17.73 -2.64
N PRO A 481 -39.36 16.59 -3.30
CA PRO A 481 -39.04 15.36 -2.59
C PRO A 481 -37.81 15.55 -1.71
N LYS A 482 -37.82 15.00 -0.49
CA LYS A 482 -36.72 15.15 0.46
C LYS A 482 -35.48 14.39 -0.03
N LEU A 483 -34.39 15.11 -0.31
CA LEU A 483 -33.06 14.51 -0.47
C LEU A 483 -32.50 14.17 0.91
N MET A 484 -32.19 12.91 1.15
CA MET A 484 -31.61 12.49 2.43
C MET A 484 -30.13 12.89 2.49
N ASN A 485 -29.77 13.62 3.54
CA ASN A 485 -28.39 14.04 3.81
C ASN A 485 -28.04 13.68 5.26
N LEU A 486 -27.27 12.60 5.43
CA LEU A 486 -26.88 12.14 6.77
C LEU A 486 -25.82 13.04 7.40
N GLU A 487 -24.91 13.60 6.61
CA GLU A 487 -23.78 14.39 7.09
C GLU A 487 -24.23 15.68 7.79
N GLN A 488 -25.24 16.36 7.26
CA GLN A 488 -25.88 17.50 7.93
C GLN A 488 -26.76 17.10 9.12
N THR A 489 -27.26 15.87 9.15
CA THR A 489 -28.18 15.42 10.21
C THR A 489 -27.42 14.92 11.44
N ILE A 490 -26.33 14.18 11.24
CA ILE A 490 -25.42 13.69 12.28
C ILE A 490 -23.99 13.79 11.73
N PRO A 491 -23.32 14.93 11.93
CA PRO A 491 -21.92 15.08 11.58
C PRO A 491 -21.07 14.04 12.32
N SER A 492 -20.41 13.16 11.57
CA SER A 492 -19.52 12.14 12.14
C SER A 492 -18.52 11.65 11.10
N ALA A 493 -17.29 11.39 11.51
CA ALA A 493 -16.28 10.72 10.70
C ALA A 493 -16.74 9.32 10.22
N CYS A 494 -17.75 8.73 10.85
CA CYS A 494 -18.34 7.47 10.38
C CYS A 494 -19.06 7.67 9.03
N VAL A 495 -19.69 8.82 8.79
CA VAL A 495 -20.49 9.09 7.57
C VAL A 495 -19.60 9.20 6.34
N SER A 496 -18.34 9.57 6.53
CA SER A 496 -17.29 9.57 5.50
C SER A 496 -17.17 8.21 4.79
N CYS A 497 -17.37 7.11 5.50
CA CYS A 497 -17.37 5.77 4.91
C CYS A 497 -18.76 5.13 4.87
N HIS A 498 -19.69 5.51 5.76
CA HIS A 498 -21.01 4.91 5.89
C HIS A 498 -22.14 5.79 5.32
N THR A 499 -21.88 6.50 4.22
CA THR A 499 -22.85 7.42 3.60
C THR A 499 -24.20 6.75 3.26
N GLY A 500 -24.18 5.45 2.95
CA GLY A 500 -25.38 4.67 2.59
C GLY A 500 -26.16 4.05 3.75
N ILE A 501 -25.70 4.19 5.00
CA ILE A 501 -26.21 3.45 6.15
C ILE A 501 -27.73 3.62 6.37
N ILE A 502 -28.29 4.79 6.07
CA ILE A 502 -29.72 5.07 6.23
C ILE A 502 -30.61 4.19 5.36
N THR A 503 -30.08 3.59 4.29
CA THR A 503 -30.84 2.66 3.44
C THR A 503 -30.87 1.24 4.00
N ILE A 504 -30.15 0.99 5.09
CA ILE A 504 -29.93 -0.34 5.64
C ILE A 504 -30.88 -0.60 6.81
N SER A 505 -31.59 -1.72 6.71
CA SER A 505 -32.29 -2.35 7.81
C SER A 505 -31.66 -3.70 8.11
N LYS A 506 -31.31 -3.96 9.37
CA LYS A 506 -30.72 -5.23 9.80
C LYS A 506 -31.49 -5.81 10.97
N GLU A 507 -31.64 -7.13 10.96
CA GLU A 507 -32.19 -7.85 12.10
C GLU A 507 -31.13 -7.96 13.21
N LYS A 508 -31.51 -7.61 14.44
CA LYS A 508 -30.71 -7.84 15.63
C LYS A 508 -31.62 -8.17 16.80
N TYR A 509 -31.29 -9.21 17.56
CA TYR A 509 -32.10 -9.69 18.68
C TYR A 509 -33.55 -10.10 18.29
N GLY A 510 -33.75 -10.59 17.05
CA GLY A 510 -35.07 -10.90 16.51
C GLY A 510 -35.90 -9.67 16.10
N LEU A 511 -35.29 -8.49 16.07
CA LEU A 511 -35.94 -7.22 15.74
C LEU A 511 -35.33 -6.62 14.49
N MET A 512 -36.17 -6.18 13.55
CA MET A 512 -35.71 -5.40 12.40
C MET A 512 -35.40 -3.96 12.82
N PHE A 513 -34.13 -3.56 12.67
CA PHE A 513 -33.66 -2.22 12.99
C PHE A 513 -33.41 -1.38 11.72
N PRO A 514 -34.31 -0.45 11.37
CA PRO A 514 -34.11 0.48 10.26
C PRO A 514 -33.28 1.70 10.69
N HIS A 515 -32.09 1.89 10.11
CA HIS A 515 -31.22 3.04 10.44
C HIS A 515 -31.88 4.37 10.08
N LYS A 516 -32.64 4.46 8.98
CA LYS A 516 -33.37 5.69 8.61
C LYS A 516 -34.21 6.26 9.75
N LYS A 517 -34.98 5.42 10.45
CA LYS A 517 -35.86 5.89 11.53
C LYS A 517 -35.05 6.37 12.73
N HIS A 518 -34.05 5.61 13.14
CA HIS A 518 -33.30 5.88 14.36
C HIS A 518 -32.24 6.97 14.18
N VAL A 519 -31.45 6.87 13.14
CA VAL A 519 -30.30 7.74 12.88
C VAL A 519 -30.77 9.02 12.19
N TYR A 520 -31.58 8.93 11.13
CA TYR A 520 -31.96 10.13 10.36
C TYR A 520 -33.19 10.85 10.91
N GLU A 521 -34.29 10.15 11.22
CA GLU A 521 -35.53 10.80 11.68
C GLU A 521 -35.47 11.17 13.17
N LYS A 522 -34.89 10.32 14.02
CA LYS A 522 -34.73 10.56 15.46
C LYS A 522 -33.38 11.18 15.85
N LYS A 523 -32.46 11.39 14.90
CA LYS A 523 -31.15 12.05 15.10
C LYS A 523 -30.28 11.39 16.17
N ILE A 524 -30.35 10.07 16.32
CA ILE A 524 -29.56 9.33 17.32
C ILE A 524 -28.11 9.17 16.82
N PRO A 525 -27.09 9.63 17.58
CA PRO A 525 -25.68 9.49 17.19
C PRO A 525 -25.24 8.03 17.05
N CYS A 526 -24.32 7.76 16.11
CA CYS A 526 -23.80 6.41 15.89
C CYS A 526 -23.15 5.81 17.16
N SER A 527 -22.47 6.65 17.95
CA SER A 527 -21.77 6.27 19.18
C SER A 527 -22.69 5.81 20.32
N THR A 528 -23.99 6.11 20.23
CA THR A 528 -24.99 5.58 21.17
C THR A 528 -25.13 4.06 21.02
N CYS A 529 -24.92 3.53 19.80
CA CYS A 529 -25.14 2.12 19.50
C CYS A 529 -23.85 1.36 19.18
N HIS A 530 -22.86 2.06 18.60
CA HIS A 530 -21.63 1.47 18.08
C HIS A 530 -20.38 2.03 18.76
N SER A 531 -19.34 1.21 18.85
CA SER A 531 -18.01 1.60 19.32
C SER A 531 -16.93 1.18 18.33
N ASN A 532 -15.78 1.83 18.41
CA ASN A 532 -14.56 1.48 17.68
C ASN A 532 -13.43 1.05 18.63
N ARG A 533 -13.72 0.84 19.92
CA ARG A 533 -12.69 0.68 20.96
C ARG A 533 -11.97 -0.66 20.89
N ARG A 534 -12.69 -1.76 20.68
CA ARG A 534 -12.09 -3.10 20.51
C ARG A 534 -12.12 -3.53 19.06
N LYS A 535 -13.24 -3.26 18.39
CA LYS A 535 -13.45 -3.57 16.98
C LYS A 535 -14.24 -2.44 16.33
N HIS A 536 -13.86 -2.09 15.11
CA HIS A 536 -14.59 -1.09 14.33
C HIS A 536 -16.07 -1.44 14.20
N GLY A 537 -16.94 -0.50 14.55
CA GLY A 537 -18.39 -0.61 14.45
C GLY A 537 -19.05 -1.65 15.36
N GLU A 538 -18.40 -2.08 16.45
CA GLU A 538 -18.98 -3.07 17.35
C GLU A 538 -20.26 -2.55 18.00
N LEU A 539 -21.33 -3.37 18.01
CA LEU A 539 -22.58 -3.00 18.67
C LEU A 539 -22.41 -3.14 20.19
N ILE A 540 -22.63 -2.04 20.92
CA ILE A 540 -22.54 -2.00 22.38
C ILE A 540 -23.88 -2.14 23.10
N LEU A 541 -25.00 -2.06 22.36
CA LEU A 541 -26.35 -2.22 22.90
C LEU A 541 -26.73 -3.68 23.13
N ARG A 542 -27.43 -3.92 24.24
CA ARG A 542 -28.17 -5.14 24.57
C ARG A 542 -29.63 -5.01 24.13
N ARG A 543 -30.36 -6.12 24.11
CA ARG A 543 -31.79 -6.13 23.76
C ARG A 543 -32.62 -5.26 24.71
N GLU A 544 -32.28 -5.25 26.00
CA GLU A 544 -32.97 -4.44 27.01
C GLU A 544 -32.88 -2.93 26.70
N ASP A 545 -31.76 -2.48 26.12
CA ASP A 545 -31.53 -1.06 25.88
C ASP A 545 -32.47 -0.47 24.82
N CYS A 546 -32.98 -1.30 23.89
CA CYS A 546 -34.00 -0.88 22.92
C CYS A 546 -35.30 -0.43 23.63
N MET A 547 -35.62 -1.06 24.76
CA MET A 547 -36.89 -0.83 25.47
C MET A 547 -36.88 0.48 26.26
N ASN A 548 -35.71 1.04 26.54
CA ASN A 548 -35.58 2.35 27.19
C ASN A 548 -36.26 3.48 26.40
N CYS A 549 -36.33 3.34 25.07
CA CYS A 549 -37.04 4.28 24.19
C CYS A 549 -38.41 3.77 23.75
N HIS A 550 -38.58 2.45 23.59
CA HIS A 550 -39.81 1.86 23.02
C HIS A 550 -40.89 1.47 24.05
N HIS A 551 -40.56 1.24 25.33
CA HIS A 551 -41.54 0.91 26.39
C HIS A 551 -41.80 2.08 27.36
N LYS A 552 -41.24 3.27 27.10
CA LYS A 552 -41.33 4.43 28.01
C LYS A 552 -42.64 5.23 27.87
N ALA A 553 -43.36 5.10 26.75
CA ALA A 553 -44.65 5.73 26.50
C ALA A 553 -45.56 4.75 25.75
N PHE A 554 -46.79 4.56 26.25
CA PHE A 554 -47.74 3.56 25.73
C PHE A 554 -48.08 3.77 24.23
N PRO A 555 -48.55 2.74 23.47
CA PRO A 555 -48.70 2.74 22.01
C PRO A 555 -49.59 3.81 21.39
N SER A 556 -50.40 4.53 22.17
CA SER A 556 -51.25 5.59 21.62
C SER A 556 -50.46 6.75 20.98
N GLN A 557 -49.20 6.95 21.35
CA GLN A 557 -48.34 7.99 20.75
C GLN A 557 -47.36 7.47 19.69
N THR A 558 -47.06 6.16 19.66
CA THR A 558 -46.07 5.58 18.73
C THR A 558 -46.67 4.77 17.59
N GLY A 559 -47.89 4.23 17.74
CA GLY A 559 -48.59 3.45 16.72
C GLY A 559 -47.95 2.10 16.38
N ILE A 560 -47.01 1.60 17.20
CA ILE A 560 -46.32 0.32 16.96
C ILE A 560 -47.06 -0.83 17.65
N LYS A 561 -47.54 -1.81 16.88
CA LYS A 561 -48.19 -3.02 17.41
C LYS A 561 -47.17 -3.95 18.09
N CYS A 562 -47.55 -4.60 19.20
CA CYS A 562 -46.68 -5.54 19.94
C CYS A 562 -46.08 -6.64 19.03
N ALA A 563 -46.88 -7.18 18.10
CA ALA A 563 -46.48 -8.19 17.13
C ALA A 563 -45.29 -7.79 16.23
N THR A 564 -45.03 -6.48 16.08
CA THR A 564 -43.86 -5.99 15.31
C THR A 564 -42.54 -6.49 15.93
N CYS A 565 -42.51 -6.65 17.26
CA CYS A 565 -41.32 -7.01 18.03
C CYS A 565 -41.45 -8.33 18.80
N HIS A 566 -42.68 -8.76 19.08
CA HIS A 566 -43.01 -9.94 19.89
C HIS A 566 -43.61 -11.07 19.04
N GLN A 567 -43.06 -11.29 17.84
CA GLN A 567 -43.59 -12.27 16.87
C GLN A 567 -43.69 -13.68 17.46
N THR A 568 -42.65 -14.13 18.17
CA THR A 568 -42.67 -15.46 18.82
C THR A 568 -43.74 -15.54 19.89
N GLN A 569 -43.85 -14.53 20.76
CA GLN A 569 -44.85 -14.51 21.83
C GLN A 569 -46.26 -14.51 21.24
N VAL A 570 -46.51 -13.72 20.19
CA VAL A 570 -47.79 -13.70 19.49
C VAL A 570 -48.10 -15.04 18.85
N ALA A 571 -47.13 -15.66 18.14
CA ALA A 571 -47.33 -16.95 17.51
C ALA A 571 -47.57 -18.08 18.51
N VAL A 572 -46.88 -18.07 19.66
CA VAL A 572 -47.09 -19.02 20.75
C VAL A 572 -48.46 -18.81 21.39
N PHE A 573 -48.81 -17.57 21.72
CA PHE A 573 -50.08 -17.20 22.35
C PHE A 573 -51.29 -17.55 21.46
N SER A 574 -51.20 -17.27 20.15
CA SER A 574 -52.26 -17.53 19.17
C SER A 574 -52.23 -18.94 18.58
N GLY A 575 -51.27 -19.80 18.96
CA GLY A 575 -51.18 -21.19 18.47
C GLY A 575 -50.60 -21.39 17.07
N ASN A 576 -50.11 -20.34 16.42
CA ASN A 576 -49.53 -20.36 15.07
C ASN A 576 -48.14 -21.04 15.00
N VAL A 577 -47.67 -21.64 16.09
CA VAL A 577 -46.42 -22.40 16.17
C VAL A 577 -46.59 -23.89 15.86
N ALA A 578 -47.83 -24.37 15.74
CA ALA A 578 -48.21 -25.75 15.46
C ALA A 578 -49.05 -25.87 14.18
N ASP A 579 -49.07 -27.06 13.57
CA ASP A 579 -49.99 -27.44 12.50
C ASP A 579 -50.58 -28.84 12.82
N PRO A 580 -51.90 -28.95 13.11
CA PRO A 580 -52.89 -27.87 13.18
C PRO A 580 -52.56 -26.85 14.28
N GLN A 581 -53.13 -25.64 14.19
CA GLN A 581 -52.91 -24.58 15.17
C GLN A 581 -53.42 -25.02 16.55
N GLU A 582 -52.64 -24.72 17.60
CA GLU A 582 -52.97 -25.03 19.00
C GLU A 582 -52.98 -23.72 19.81
N PRO A 583 -54.05 -22.89 19.74
CA PRO A 583 -54.13 -21.62 20.47
C PRO A 583 -54.06 -21.83 21.98
N SER A 584 -53.54 -20.83 22.70
CA SER A 584 -53.58 -20.91 24.16
C SER A 584 -55.00 -20.71 24.68
N MET A 585 -55.34 -21.34 25.80
CA MET A 585 -56.60 -21.10 26.52
C MET A 585 -56.91 -19.60 26.74
N LYS A 586 -55.87 -18.78 26.89
CA LYS A 586 -55.97 -17.32 27.07
C LYS A 586 -56.40 -16.62 25.78
N SER A 587 -55.80 -17.02 24.67
CA SER A 587 -56.18 -16.52 23.35
C SER A 587 -57.59 -16.96 22.96
N GLU A 588 -58.00 -18.19 23.31
CA GLU A 588 -59.35 -18.69 23.07
C GLU A 588 -60.41 -17.96 23.90
N ALA A 589 -60.06 -17.58 25.14
CA ALA A 589 -60.88 -16.74 26.00
C ALA A 589 -60.97 -15.26 25.54
N GLY A 590 -60.33 -14.90 24.42
CA GLY A 590 -60.36 -13.55 23.86
C GLY A 590 -59.45 -12.54 24.57
N LEU A 591 -58.53 -12.99 25.42
CA LEU A 591 -57.57 -12.09 26.09
C LEU A 591 -56.55 -11.54 25.09
N SER A 592 -56.23 -10.27 25.26
CA SER A 592 -55.17 -9.59 24.54
C SER A 592 -53.86 -9.61 25.36
N CYS A 593 -52.75 -9.25 24.70
CA CYS A 593 -51.47 -9.08 25.40
C CYS A 593 -51.52 -7.97 26.46
N GLU A 594 -52.35 -6.95 26.24
CA GLU A 594 -52.44 -5.76 27.08
C GLU A 594 -53.08 -6.09 28.43
N ASP A 595 -54.05 -7.01 28.45
CA ASP A 595 -54.74 -7.42 29.68
C ASP A 595 -53.78 -7.97 30.75
N CYS A 596 -52.67 -8.58 30.32
CA CYS A 596 -51.66 -9.13 31.22
C CYS A 596 -50.40 -8.26 31.37
N HIS A 597 -50.01 -7.57 30.30
CA HIS A 597 -48.72 -6.86 30.25
C HIS A 597 -48.83 -5.36 30.49
N LEU A 598 -50.03 -4.84 30.74
CA LEU A 598 -50.25 -3.42 30.96
C LEU A 598 -50.76 -3.09 32.36
N THR A 599 -50.19 -2.06 32.97
CA THR A 599 -50.77 -1.45 34.18
C THR A 599 -51.82 -0.42 33.81
N GLU A 600 -52.73 -0.10 34.73
CA GLU A 600 -53.73 0.98 34.56
C GLU A 600 -53.11 2.34 34.18
N LYS A 601 -51.85 2.57 34.56
CA LYS A 601 -51.08 3.78 34.22
C LYS A 601 -50.39 3.71 32.86
N GLY A 602 -50.72 2.72 32.02
CA GLY A 602 -50.15 2.57 30.69
C GLY A 602 -48.69 2.08 30.65
N LYS A 603 -48.18 1.46 31.72
CA LYS A 603 -46.80 0.96 31.78
C LYS A 603 -46.73 -0.51 31.41
N VAL A 604 -45.86 -0.85 30.46
CA VAL A 604 -45.59 -2.26 30.10
C VAL A 604 -44.83 -2.94 31.24
N ILE A 605 -45.37 -4.06 31.72
CA ILE A 605 -44.82 -4.87 32.80
C ILE A 605 -44.68 -6.33 32.40
N ARG A 606 -43.84 -7.06 33.12
CA ARG A 606 -43.84 -8.52 33.07
C ARG A 606 -44.97 -9.01 33.98
N ALA A 607 -45.88 -9.81 33.43
CA ALA A 607 -46.98 -10.39 34.19
C ALA A 607 -46.44 -11.23 35.35
N THR A 608 -47.11 -11.13 36.51
CA THR A 608 -46.82 -11.91 37.73
C THR A 608 -48.11 -12.60 38.18
N GLY A 609 -48.05 -13.44 39.22
CA GLY A 609 -49.26 -14.05 39.78
C GLY A 609 -50.32 -13.03 40.19
N PHE A 610 -49.89 -11.84 40.63
CA PHE A 610 -50.79 -10.71 40.92
C PHE A 610 -51.60 -10.26 39.70
N THR A 611 -51.04 -10.36 38.48
CA THR A 611 -51.78 -10.06 37.25
C THR A 611 -52.96 -11.00 37.07
N CYS A 612 -52.78 -12.30 37.36
CA CYS A 612 -53.81 -13.31 37.23
C CYS A 612 -54.94 -13.09 38.25
N ALA A 613 -54.57 -12.72 39.49
CA ALA A 613 -55.52 -12.41 40.56
C ALA A 613 -56.40 -11.17 40.31
N LYS A 614 -56.18 -10.41 39.22
CA LYS A 614 -57.09 -9.31 38.83
C LYS A 614 -58.41 -9.79 38.26
N CYS A 615 -58.44 -10.99 37.69
CA CYS A 615 -59.62 -11.59 37.06
C CYS A 615 -60.03 -12.92 37.69
N HIS A 616 -59.20 -13.48 38.57
CA HIS A 616 -59.41 -14.76 39.25
C HIS A 616 -59.30 -14.60 40.77
N ASP A 617 -59.87 -15.56 41.50
CA ASP A 617 -59.92 -15.56 42.97
C ASP A 617 -58.53 -15.58 43.65
N GLU A 618 -58.48 -15.21 44.93
CA GLU A 618 -57.27 -15.28 45.75
C GLU A 618 -56.68 -16.70 45.76
N GLY A 619 -55.39 -16.81 45.40
CA GLY A 619 -54.67 -18.08 45.22
C GLY A 619 -54.36 -18.44 43.76
N TYR A 620 -55.07 -17.85 42.78
CA TYR A 620 -54.80 -18.13 41.36
C TYR A 620 -53.45 -17.59 40.87
N GLY A 621 -52.77 -16.77 41.68
CA GLY A 621 -51.41 -16.30 41.40
C GLY A 621 -50.37 -17.43 41.32
N ASP A 622 -50.60 -18.54 42.03
CA ASP A 622 -49.69 -19.69 42.07
C ASP A 622 -49.78 -20.53 40.78
N VAL A 623 -50.92 -20.49 40.08
CA VAL A 623 -51.12 -21.21 38.80
C VAL A 623 -50.10 -20.77 37.74
N LEU A 624 -49.71 -19.50 37.74
CA LEU A 624 -48.65 -19.02 36.84
C LEU A 624 -47.32 -19.70 37.13
N HIS A 625 -46.99 -19.88 38.41
CA HIS A 625 -45.76 -20.53 38.83
C HIS A 625 -45.80 -22.03 38.50
N ASP A 626 -46.93 -22.69 38.76
CA ASP A 626 -47.13 -24.11 38.44
C ASP A 626 -46.94 -24.38 36.95
N TRP A 627 -47.57 -23.58 36.07
CA TRP A 627 -47.38 -23.70 34.63
C TRP A 627 -45.92 -23.51 34.21
N GLN A 628 -45.25 -22.51 34.80
CA GLN A 628 -43.86 -22.24 34.46
C GLN A 628 -42.93 -23.37 34.91
N ASP A 629 -43.17 -23.97 36.07
CA ASP A 629 -42.36 -25.03 36.62
C ASP A 629 -42.58 -26.36 35.90
N GLU A 630 -43.84 -26.69 35.59
CA GLU A 630 -44.21 -27.87 34.81
C GLU A 630 -43.55 -27.84 33.43
N VAL A 631 -43.76 -26.75 32.67
CA VAL A 631 -43.22 -26.62 31.31
C VAL A 631 -41.68 -26.60 31.33
N GLN A 632 -41.06 -25.88 32.27
CA GLN A 632 -39.60 -25.90 32.41
C GLN A 632 -39.07 -27.30 32.72
N GLY A 633 -39.77 -28.06 33.57
CA GLY A 633 -39.49 -29.45 33.87
C GLY A 633 -39.53 -30.32 32.61
N ALA A 634 -40.59 -30.18 31.81
CA ALA A 634 -40.76 -30.89 30.54
C ALA A 634 -39.64 -30.54 29.53
N MET A 635 -39.32 -29.24 29.37
CA MET A 635 -38.24 -28.77 28.49
C MET A 635 -36.86 -29.27 28.95
N LYS A 636 -36.61 -29.36 30.26
CA LYS A 636 -35.38 -29.91 30.83
C LYS A 636 -35.24 -31.40 30.51
N LYS A 637 -36.30 -32.19 30.71
CA LYS A 637 -36.33 -33.61 30.34
C LYS A 637 -36.09 -33.81 28.84
N LEU A 638 -36.77 -33.03 27.99
CA LEU A 638 -36.59 -33.08 26.54
C LEU A 638 -35.12 -32.80 26.13
N ARG A 639 -34.48 -31.77 26.72
CA ARG A 639 -33.05 -31.45 26.47
C ARG A 639 -32.10 -32.59 26.87
N GLN A 640 -32.35 -33.24 28.01
CA GLN A 640 -31.53 -34.36 28.47
C GLN A 640 -31.60 -35.53 27.48
N ILE A 641 -32.81 -35.91 27.06
CA ILE A 641 -33.03 -37.01 26.11
C ILE A 641 -32.44 -36.66 24.73
N LEU A 642 -32.65 -35.44 24.25
CA LEU A 642 -32.07 -34.93 23.00
C LEU A 642 -30.54 -35.02 23.00
N THR A 643 -29.90 -34.68 24.12
CA THR A 643 -28.43 -34.73 24.25
C THR A 643 -27.93 -36.18 24.22
N SER A 644 -28.65 -37.12 24.83
CA SER A 644 -28.35 -38.56 24.74
C SER A 644 -28.47 -39.08 23.30
N LEU A 645 -29.56 -38.74 22.61
CA LEU A 645 -29.80 -39.17 21.23
C LEU A 645 -28.74 -38.66 20.24
N LYS A 646 -28.34 -37.39 20.37
CA LYS A 646 -27.26 -36.81 19.56
C LYS A 646 -25.93 -37.53 19.73
N LYS A 647 -25.65 -38.05 20.93
CA LYS A 647 -24.44 -38.83 21.22
C LYS A 647 -24.49 -40.24 20.64
N LYS A 648 -25.68 -40.85 20.55
CA LYS A 648 -25.85 -42.18 19.97
C LYS A 648 -25.63 -42.15 18.45
N ASP A 649 -26.44 -41.38 17.72
CA ASP A 649 -26.34 -41.27 16.27
C ASP A 649 -27.16 -40.07 15.77
N ALA A 650 -26.50 -38.91 15.59
CA ALA A 650 -27.18 -37.68 15.17
C ALA A 650 -27.81 -37.77 13.78
N GLN A 651 -27.30 -38.65 12.90
CA GLN A 651 -27.76 -38.74 11.52
C GLN A 651 -29.01 -39.62 11.41
N LYS A 652 -29.04 -40.75 12.13
CA LYS A 652 -30.22 -41.63 12.21
C LYS A 652 -31.46 -40.91 12.77
N TYR A 653 -31.27 -40.01 13.74
CA TYR A 653 -32.36 -39.33 14.44
C TYR A 653 -32.56 -37.87 14.00
N ALA A 654 -32.01 -37.46 12.86
CA ALA A 654 -31.97 -36.06 12.43
C ALA A 654 -33.35 -35.36 12.44
N ARG A 655 -34.43 -36.06 12.05
CA ARG A 655 -35.79 -35.49 12.00
C ARG A 655 -36.34 -35.17 13.40
N VAL A 656 -36.30 -36.13 14.33
CA VAL A 656 -36.80 -35.91 15.70
C VAL A 656 -35.92 -34.94 16.49
N ILE A 657 -34.62 -34.90 16.18
CA ILE A 657 -33.68 -33.90 16.70
C ILE A 657 -34.10 -32.50 16.25
N ALA A 658 -34.35 -32.30 14.95
CA ALA A 658 -34.76 -31.01 14.40
C ALA A 658 -36.10 -30.54 15.00
N ASP A 659 -37.08 -31.44 15.13
CA ASP A 659 -38.39 -31.12 15.72
C ASP A 659 -38.24 -30.67 17.19
N ALA A 660 -37.41 -31.36 17.98
CA ALA A 660 -37.17 -30.97 19.37
C ALA A 660 -36.35 -29.69 19.52
N GLU A 661 -35.36 -29.47 18.65
CA GLU A 661 -34.63 -28.19 18.63
C GLU A 661 -35.55 -27.03 18.28
N LYS A 662 -36.50 -27.22 17.37
CA LYS A 662 -37.50 -26.21 17.03
C LYS A 662 -38.34 -25.84 18.27
N VAL A 663 -38.91 -26.83 18.98
CA VAL A 663 -39.70 -26.58 20.20
C VAL A 663 -38.88 -25.89 21.28
N LEU A 664 -37.66 -26.38 21.55
CA LEU A 664 -36.76 -25.79 22.55
C LEU A 664 -36.33 -24.36 22.22
N THR A 665 -36.16 -24.07 20.93
CA THR A 665 -35.82 -22.72 20.45
C THR A 665 -37.01 -21.79 20.57
N THR A 666 -38.21 -22.23 20.19
CA THR A 666 -39.46 -21.47 20.38
C THR A 666 -39.68 -21.15 21.86
N PHE A 667 -39.52 -22.13 22.75
CA PHE A 667 -39.61 -21.95 24.21
C PHE A 667 -38.60 -20.92 24.73
N ALA A 668 -37.34 -21.02 24.31
CA ALA A 668 -36.29 -20.09 24.73
C ALA A 668 -36.55 -18.65 24.24
N ASN A 669 -37.10 -18.50 23.03
CA ASN A 669 -37.40 -17.21 22.42
C ASN A 669 -38.67 -16.56 23.00
N ASP A 670 -39.64 -17.36 23.42
CA ASP A 670 -40.88 -16.92 24.03
C ASP A 670 -40.65 -16.22 25.39
N ARG A 671 -39.71 -16.71 26.20
CA ARG A 671 -39.29 -16.13 27.49
C ARG A 671 -40.40 -15.97 28.54
N SER A 672 -41.63 -16.45 28.32
CA SER A 672 -42.66 -16.51 29.36
C SER A 672 -42.47 -17.70 30.31
N ARG A 673 -41.43 -18.52 30.06
CA ARG A 673 -41.20 -19.82 30.71
C ARG A 673 -42.37 -20.79 30.47
N GLY A 674 -43.07 -20.63 29.35
CA GLY A 674 -44.18 -21.51 28.95
C GLY A 674 -45.56 -20.93 29.22
N ALA A 675 -45.67 -19.89 30.04
CA ALA A 675 -46.95 -19.33 30.49
C ALA A 675 -47.86 -18.82 29.35
N HIS A 676 -47.30 -18.36 28.23
CA HIS A 676 -48.09 -17.91 27.09
C HIS A 676 -48.89 -19.04 26.44
N ASN A 677 -48.40 -20.28 26.45
CA ASN A 677 -49.11 -21.46 25.96
C ASN A 677 -48.55 -22.74 26.61
N PRO A 678 -48.93 -23.02 27.87
CA PRO A 678 -48.38 -24.14 28.62
C PRO A 678 -48.76 -25.49 27.99
N ASP A 679 -50.00 -25.63 27.53
CA ASP A 679 -50.52 -26.86 26.93
C ASP A 679 -49.76 -27.28 25.67
N TYR A 680 -49.45 -26.31 24.80
CA TYR A 680 -48.60 -26.54 23.63
C TYR A 680 -47.23 -27.06 24.04
N PHE A 681 -46.54 -26.38 24.96
CA PHE A 681 -45.17 -26.78 25.31
C PHE A 681 -45.13 -28.13 26.04
N SER A 682 -46.04 -28.39 26.97
CA SER A 682 -46.13 -29.67 27.68
C SER A 682 -46.45 -30.81 26.70
N SER A 683 -47.49 -30.66 25.87
CA SER A 683 -47.90 -31.71 24.94
C SER A 683 -46.84 -32.03 23.87
N GLN A 684 -46.16 -31.01 23.33
CA GLN A 684 -45.10 -31.23 22.34
C GLN A 684 -43.87 -31.87 22.96
N ALA A 685 -43.52 -31.50 24.21
CA ALA A 685 -42.44 -32.15 24.93
C ALA A 685 -42.73 -33.63 25.14
N GLU A 686 -43.93 -33.98 25.60
CA GLU A 686 -44.34 -35.36 25.83
C GLU A 686 -44.34 -36.19 24.55
N LYS A 687 -44.96 -35.68 23.48
CA LYS A 687 -44.96 -36.34 22.15
C LYS A 687 -43.55 -36.62 21.66
N LEU A 688 -42.65 -35.64 21.76
CA LEU A 688 -41.26 -35.78 21.31
C LEU A 688 -40.47 -36.73 22.21
N ILE A 689 -40.64 -36.66 23.54
CA ILE A 689 -39.98 -37.56 24.49
C ILE A 689 -40.40 -39.01 24.24
N ALA A 690 -41.69 -39.28 24.04
CA ALA A 690 -42.20 -40.61 23.73
C ALA A 690 -41.59 -41.16 22.43
N ARG A 691 -41.65 -40.38 21.35
CA ARG A 691 -41.07 -40.74 20.06
C ARG A 691 -39.56 -40.98 20.12
N MET A 692 -38.84 -40.18 20.91
CA MET A 692 -37.41 -40.31 21.12
C MET A 692 -37.05 -41.61 21.86
N LYS A 693 -37.86 -42.00 22.86
CA LYS A 693 -37.69 -43.25 23.60
C LYS A 693 -37.90 -44.47 22.70
N GLU A 694 -39.01 -44.51 21.97
CA GLU A 694 -39.34 -45.55 20.97
C GLU A 694 -38.19 -45.76 19.97
N LEU A 695 -37.69 -44.68 19.37
CA LEU A 695 -36.60 -44.74 18.38
C LEU A 695 -35.26 -45.19 18.98
N SER A 696 -35.06 -44.98 20.28
CA SER A 696 -33.80 -45.28 20.96
C SER A 696 -33.75 -46.67 21.61
N GLY A 697 -34.86 -47.42 21.56
CA GLY A 697 -35.00 -48.77 22.08
C GLY A 697 -35.02 -48.86 23.61
N SER A 698 -35.49 -47.82 24.30
CA SER A 698 -35.48 -47.70 25.76
C SER A 698 -36.81 -47.21 26.32
#